data_AF-A0A8J6EJ43-F1
#
_entry.id   AF-A0A8J6EJ43-F1
#
_cell.length_a   1.000
_cell.length_b   1.000
_cell.length_c   1.000
_cell.angle_alpha   90.00
_cell.angle_beta   90.00
_cell.angle_gamma   90.00
#
_symmetry.space_group_name_H-M   'P 1'
#
loop_
_entity.id
_entity.type
_entity.pdbx_description
1 polymer ?
#
loop_
_entity_poly.entity_id
_entity_poly.type
_entity_poly.pdbx_seq_one_letter_code
_entity_poly.pdbx_strand_id
1 'polypeptide(L)'
;MADGDHELSLMDNQITSLLDITLSAHLLSVNLHCNRISRIEGLSYLHRLQHLDLSSNLISKIEGLDSLISLQSLNLSCNRLTAVEGLQNLLNLKKVNFSYNRIHDLSGLFPLHGWNHKLSHLYLHSNCISSVDQVLRSMMGLHSLVHLTLQQDGKDNPVCDTQGYRDLILGNLPQLKALDGTSRSGESVIGFDIDSVDLPNLEFLEYLVSCDSDTADKDQKVVTSRIDQVLSQYRKQPVTFGSGYKSSCTDVTLSSEQEFIKNQDANNMLREMRIKKLEEQISELLKKASKSDREGIILKPKRDTDLTTESDCESSKENVKTSIKSKSKIPSSRKSGHSLQKTKTKSSSSVVRQSTARKEKSPSPHGKAESSSSLSLDRVDGTQRVRTKLRGASRSPVRTKDMAASSTQPGEESTYRALVQELDHERERRWKAEQLVEKLTENIKDLQSQAKEEKDINSMAVYTTDRIKELLLKERNAKTTLRALVHQLSEENEKLSNERKQFTSREDDHQRTLKQLEDAVCKLEAQRIQQEAVEMKRVQEAERKVSTSQRENELLRASVRQHKEKVQQLHELLTSKEQAHRKELDTRVTLNGPEFQEAVAKEVSKTERLHNQQIKEFQEKMKALSQQYTDLEDEFRAALIIESGRFKEVKDGFDTITEELAEHKAALAQSRLKEKKSANLIQELTGMVKEQKSRIADITKAKQEATSSLKSKIRNMEMVVEEEKRKTIQIELLKQEKSKLISQLTAQESLIDGLKAERKIWGQELTQQGVALAQDRGRLEAKIEVLSTEIETLKKQNERDNDALRIKSKMVDDQTETIRKLKEGLLERDERIRKLRAENLEMEKTSREQTDVSATRLQELEEKLERQTERKEELKLQLEEKEGELLDVKKAYSAMNKKWQDKAELLSQLETQVRQMKENFDAKERKLIEERDKSLQNHKVVMEKLHSVDDAFRRQLESVLAAHQAELVKEESEKQKEIDAAKEKVYQVEEEMRQLLQETANSKKAMEEKIKRLTSALCDIQQDF
;
A
#
# COMPACT_ATOMS: atom_id res chain seq x y z
N MET A 1 43.52 10.85 3.12
CA MET A 1 42.74 9.60 3.18
C MET A 1 41.29 10.00 3.34
N ALA A 2 40.38 9.66 2.43
CA ALA A 2 40.38 10.09 1.02
C ALA A 2 39.01 9.77 0.40
N ASP A 3 38.20 10.81 0.19
CA ASP A 3 36.94 10.93 -0.58
C ASP A 3 35.80 9.89 -0.43
N GLY A 4 36.01 8.72 0.19
CA GLY A 4 34.98 7.66 0.27
C GLY A 4 33.92 7.81 1.36
N ASP A 5 34.19 8.56 2.44
CA ASP A 5 33.40 8.53 3.69
C ASP A 5 32.00 9.19 3.61
N HIS A 6 31.59 9.68 2.43
CA HIS A 6 30.30 10.36 2.20
C HIS A 6 29.24 9.48 1.54
N GLU A 7 29.60 8.33 0.98
CA GLU A 7 28.65 7.40 0.36
C GLU A 7 28.82 5.99 0.92
N LEU A 8 27.70 5.32 1.25
CA LEU A 8 27.71 3.94 1.75
C LEU A 8 26.80 3.06 0.91
N SER A 9 27.36 1.98 0.35
CA SER A 9 26.61 1.00 -0.44
C SER A 9 26.74 -0.39 0.18
N LEU A 10 25.61 -0.96 0.63
CA LEU A 10 25.50 -2.30 1.23
C LEU A 10 24.39 -3.11 0.52
N MET A 11 24.41 -3.11 -0.80
CA MET A 11 23.44 -3.82 -1.64
C MET A 11 23.54 -5.35 -1.46
N ASP A 12 22.41 -6.06 -1.46
CA ASP A 12 22.31 -7.52 -1.29
C ASP A 12 23.14 -8.14 -0.13
N ASN A 13 23.20 -7.42 1.00
CA ASN A 13 23.88 -7.88 2.23
C ASN A 13 22.94 -8.64 3.18
N GLN A 14 21.72 -8.98 2.73
CA GLN A 14 20.67 -9.69 3.49
C GLN A 14 20.25 -9.02 4.82
N ILE A 15 20.53 -7.72 5.00
CA ILE A 15 20.32 -6.94 6.23
C ILE A 15 18.82 -6.95 6.63
N THR A 16 18.52 -7.13 7.92
CA THR A 16 17.13 -7.22 8.43
C THR A 16 16.65 -6.00 9.24
N SER A 17 17.53 -5.35 10.00
CA SER A 17 17.25 -4.04 10.62
C SER A 17 18.34 -3.04 10.26
N LEU A 18 17.98 -1.76 10.23
CA LEU A 18 18.92 -0.65 10.08
C LEU A 18 19.70 -0.39 11.38
N LEU A 19 19.20 -0.84 12.53
CA LEU A 19 19.87 -0.71 13.83
C LEU A 19 21.14 -1.57 13.94
N ASP A 20 21.23 -2.63 13.12
CA ASP A 20 22.40 -3.50 13.03
C ASP A 20 23.57 -2.83 12.27
N ILE A 21 23.34 -1.69 11.61
CA ILE A 21 24.35 -0.96 10.82
C ILE A 21 24.81 0.30 11.57
N THR A 22 26.12 0.43 11.83
CA THR A 22 26.71 1.69 12.31
C THR A 22 26.88 2.69 11.17
N LEU A 23 25.83 3.47 10.87
CA LEU A 23 25.84 4.53 9.86
C LEU A 23 26.54 5.81 10.39
N SER A 24 27.31 6.50 9.55
CA SER A 24 28.00 7.76 9.91
C SER A 24 27.13 8.99 9.67
N ALA A 25 27.12 9.94 10.62
CA ALA A 25 26.38 11.21 10.52
C ALA A 25 26.83 12.15 9.39
N HIS A 26 27.94 11.82 8.70
CA HIS A 26 28.50 12.60 7.59
C HIS A 26 28.13 12.06 6.20
N LEU A 27 27.32 10.99 6.12
CA LEU A 27 26.86 10.40 4.86
C LEU A 27 25.90 11.34 4.11
N LEU A 28 26.10 11.42 2.80
CA LEU A 28 25.28 12.13 1.81
C LEU A 28 24.45 11.14 0.97
N SER A 29 24.95 9.92 0.79
CA SER A 29 24.30 8.86 0.00
C SER A 29 24.34 7.53 0.76
N VAL A 30 23.22 6.83 0.79
CA VAL A 30 23.08 5.49 1.38
C VAL A 30 22.29 4.60 0.42
N ASN A 31 22.88 3.49 0.00
CA ASN A 31 22.25 2.50 -0.88
C ASN A 31 22.18 1.14 -0.19
N LEU A 32 20.96 0.67 0.05
CA LEU A 32 20.61 -0.58 0.74
C LEU A 32 19.68 -1.46 -0.12
N HIS A 33 19.79 -1.35 -1.45
CA HIS A 33 19.05 -2.15 -2.42
C HIS A 33 19.15 -3.67 -2.16
N CYS A 34 18.06 -4.41 -2.41
CA CYS A 34 18.00 -5.89 -2.29
C CYS A 34 18.32 -6.45 -0.90
N ASN A 35 17.98 -5.74 0.18
CA ASN A 35 18.07 -6.26 1.55
C ASN A 35 16.72 -6.82 2.04
N ARG A 36 16.63 -7.16 3.33
CA ARG A 36 15.44 -7.73 3.98
C ARG A 36 14.85 -6.79 5.03
N ILE A 37 15.12 -5.49 4.92
CA ILE A 37 14.72 -4.47 5.88
C ILE A 37 13.18 -4.37 5.87
N SER A 38 12.55 -4.53 7.04
CA SER A 38 11.09 -4.43 7.19
C SER A 38 10.58 -3.11 7.76
N ARG A 39 11.48 -2.30 8.35
CA ARG A 39 11.18 -1.01 8.98
C ARG A 39 12.26 0.02 8.70
N ILE A 40 11.86 1.29 8.65
CA ILE A 40 12.79 2.41 8.53
C ILE A 40 13.02 2.96 9.94
N GLU A 41 14.22 2.72 10.48
CA GLU A 41 14.62 3.01 11.85
C GLU A 41 16.13 3.35 11.89
N GLY A 42 16.63 3.92 12.98
CA GLY A 42 18.06 4.27 13.13
C GLY A 42 18.57 5.47 12.31
N LEU A 43 17.87 5.90 11.25
CA LEU A 43 18.34 7.00 10.37
C LEU A 43 18.28 8.41 10.99
N SER A 44 17.77 8.56 12.21
CA SER A 44 17.29 9.85 12.75
C SER A 44 18.36 10.93 12.94
N TYR A 45 19.65 10.58 12.93
CA TYR A 45 20.78 11.48 13.08
C TYR A 45 21.48 11.84 11.75
N LEU A 46 21.02 11.28 10.63
CA LEU A 46 21.63 11.47 9.29
C LEU A 46 21.15 12.75 8.60
N HIS A 47 21.14 13.89 9.31
CA HIS A 47 20.55 15.15 8.83
C HIS A 47 21.12 15.68 7.51
N ARG A 48 22.32 15.21 7.11
CA ARG A 48 23.01 15.57 5.86
C ARG A 48 22.67 14.66 4.67
N LEU A 49 21.96 13.56 4.88
CA LEU A 49 21.66 12.58 3.83
C LEU A 49 20.80 13.22 2.72
N GLN A 50 21.22 13.03 1.48
CA GLN A 50 20.62 13.58 0.28
C GLN A 50 20.03 12.49 -0.64
N HIS A 51 20.64 11.31 -0.65
CA HIS A 51 20.20 10.15 -1.44
C HIS A 51 20.02 8.94 -0.53
N LEU A 52 18.85 8.30 -0.62
CA LEU A 52 18.52 7.08 0.11
C LEU A 52 17.85 6.07 -0.81
N ASP A 53 18.51 4.93 -1.04
CA ASP A 53 17.93 3.78 -1.73
C ASP A 53 17.64 2.65 -0.73
N LEU A 54 16.36 2.30 -0.64
CA LEU A 54 15.80 1.22 0.16
C LEU A 54 14.95 0.28 -0.72
N SER A 55 15.19 0.25 -2.03
CA SER A 55 14.41 -0.55 -2.98
C SER A 55 14.67 -2.05 -2.84
N SER A 56 13.73 -2.87 -3.32
CA SER A 56 13.78 -4.35 -3.21
C SER A 56 13.95 -4.84 -1.77
N ASN A 57 13.19 -4.26 -0.84
CA ASN A 57 13.18 -4.61 0.60
C ASN A 57 11.78 -5.11 1.03
N LEU A 58 11.54 -5.22 2.35
CA LEU A 58 10.31 -5.74 2.94
C LEU A 58 9.45 -4.67 3.62
N ILE A 59 9.74 -3.39 3.39
CA ILE A 59 9.16 -2.24 4.09
C ILE A 59 7.66 -2.13 3.76
N SER A 60 6.81 -2.17 4.77
CA SER A 60 5.35 -2.01 4.62
C SER A 60 4.84 -0.61 4.98
N LYS A 61 5.66 0.23 5.60
CA LYS A 61 5.28 1.56 6.09
C LYS A 61 6.41 2.57 5.93
N ILE A 62 6.09 3.82 5.62
CA ILE A 62 7.04 4.93 5.61
C ILE A 62 7.04 5.59 7.00
N GLU A 63 8.14 5.45 7.73
CA GLU A 63 8.34 6.03 9.06
C GLU A 63 9.81 6.36 9.28
N GLY A 64 10.19 7.03 10.37
CA GLY A 64 11.60 7.27 10.73
C GLY A 64 12.40 8.24 9.84
N LEU A 65 11.80 8.82 8.79
CA LEU A 65 12.46 9.75 7.85
C LEU A 65 12.40 11.23 8.30
N ASP A 66 11.62 11.58 9.32
CA ASP A 66 11.22 12.96 9.65
C ASP A 66 12.37 13.97 9.85
N SER A 67 13.56 13.51 10.25
CA SER A 67 14.72 14.38 10.50
C SER A 67 15.70 14.49 9.32
N LEU A 68 15.40 13.85 8.19
CA LEU A 68 16.22 13.85 6.96
C LEU A 68 15.90 15.08 6.08
N ILE A 69 15.98 16.27 6.67
CA ILE A 69 15.55 17.54 6.06
C ILE A 69 16.32 17.85 4.75
N SER A 70 17.53 17.31 4.60
CA SER A 70 18.38 17.47 3.40
C SER A 70 18.06 16.49 2.27
N LEU A 71 17.15 15.51 2.46
CA LEU A 71 16.91 14.43 1.51
C LEU A 71 16.36 14.97 0.18
N GLN A 72 17.03 14.65 -0.92
CA GLN A 72 16.69 15.07 -2.29
C GLN A 72 16.13 13.92 -3.14
N SER A 73 16.54 12.68 -2.87
CA SER A 73 16.11 11.49 -3.62
C SER A 73 15.83 10.32 -2.69
N LEU A 74 14.66 9.69 -2.86
CA LEU A 74 14.22 8.53 -2.09
C LEU A 74 13.71 7.43 -3.03
N ASN A 75 14.36 6.26 -3.01
CA ASN A 75 13.90 5.08 -3.73
C ASN A 75 13.38 4.02 -2.74
N LEU A 76 12.08 3.74 -2.82
CA LEU A 76 11.35 2.74 -2.06
C LEU A 76 10.59 1.77 -3.00
N SER A 77 11.06 1.61 -4.24
CA SER A 77 10.47 0.67 -5.19
C SER A 77 10.63 -0.79 -4.75
N CYS A 78 9.82 -1.70 -5.30
CA CYS A 78 9.86 -3.14 -4.99
C CYS A 78 9.74 -3.47 -3.49
N ASN A 79 8.87 -2.76 -2.76
CA ASN A 79 8.60 -2.94 -1.33
C ASN A 79 7.16 -3.43 -1.09
N ARG A 80 6.60 -3.23 0.12
CA ARG A 80 5.28 -3.70 0.53
C ARG A 80 4.34 -2.55 0.95
N LEU A 81 4.62 -1.32 0.54
CA LEU A 81 3.85 -0.12 0.90
C LEU A 81 2.41 -0.21 0.36
N THR A 82 1.43 0.17 1.19
CA THR A 82 0.00 0.20 0.82
C THR A 82 -0.59 1.62 0.73
N ALA A 83 0.07 2.59 1.33
CA ALA A 83 -0.29 4.01 1.28
C ALA A 83 0.99 4.86 1.20
N VAL A 84 0.86 6.10 0.74
CA VAL A 84 1.90 7.13 0.94
C VAL A 84 1.62 7.84 2.27
N GLU A 85 2.64 7.93 3.13
CA GLU A 85 2.63 8.64 4.43
C GLU A 85 4.07 9.05 4.80
N GLY A 86 4.28 9.76 5.92
CA GLY A 86 5.62 9.96 6.50
C GLY A 86 6.57 10.91 5.74
N LEU A 87 6.11 11.62 4.71
CA LEU A 87 6.95 12.50 3.88
C LEU A 87 6.94 13.98 4.31
N GLN A 88 6.05 14.38 5.22
CA GLN A 88 5.71 15.78 5.53
C GLN A 88 6.92 16.71 5.81
N ASN A 89 7.97 16.20 6.45
CA ASN A 89 9.14 17.01 6.84
C ASN A 89 10.26 17.07 5.77
N LEU A 90 10.11 16.34 4.65
CA LEU A 90 11.12 16.21 3.60
C LEU A 90 11.04 17.35 2.57
N LEU A 91 11.22 18.59 3.03
CA LEU A 91 11.04 19.81 2.22
C LEU A 91 11.90 19.86 0.94
N ASN A 92 13.12 19.29 0.99
CA ASN A 92 14.06 19.31 -0.13
C ASN A 92 13.89 18.17 -1.14
N LEU A 93 12.93 17.26 -0.92
CA LEU A 93 12.76 16.04 -1.72
C LEU A 93 12.35 16.36 -3.15
N LYS A 94 13.21 16.03 -4.13
CA LYS A 94 13.04 16.31 -5.56
C LYS A 94 12.51 15.12 -6.34
N LYS A 95 13.01 13.90 -6.06
CA LYS A 95 12.68 12.66 -6.77
C LYS A 95 12.24 11.57 -5.78
N VAL A 96 11.11 10.91 -6.05
CA VAL A 96 10.62 9.79 -5.24
C VAL A 96 10.16 8.63 -6.12
N ASN A 97 10.65 7.44 -5.84
CA ASN A 97 10.25 6.21 -6.53
C ASN A 97 9.53 5.24 -5.57
N PHE A 98 8.26 4.98 -5.85
CA PHE A 98 7.37 4.05 -5.16
C PHE A 98 6.88 2.90 -6.06
N SER A 99 7.47 2.72 -7.25
CA SER A 99 7.02 1.70 -8.20
C SER A 99 7.10 0.28 -7.63
N TYR A 100 6.31 -0.67 -8.17
CA TYR A 100 6.28 -2.06 -7.72
C TYR A 100 5.95 -2.22 -6.21
N ASN A 101 4.98 -1.46 -5.71
CA ASN A 101 4.43 -1.60 -4.36
C ASN A 101 2.94 -2.04 -4.44
N ARG A 102 2.14 -1.78 -3.39
CA ARG A 102 0.70 -2.10 -3.32
C ARG A 102 -0.13 -0.87 -2.96
N ILE A 103 0.37 0.32 -3.35
CA ILE A 103 -0.20 1.60 -2.96
C ILE A 103 -1.56 1.75 -3.62
N HIS A 104 -2.58 2.01 -2.80
CA HIS A 104 -3.92 2.36 -3.22
C HIS A 104 -4.43 3.63 -2.52
N ASP A 105 -3.71 4.14 -1.50
CA ASP A 105 -3.94 5.48 -0.97
C ASP A 105 -2.78 6.45 -1.21
N LEU A 106 -3.15 7.64 -1.69
CA LEU A 106 -2.29 8.77 -2.03
C LEU A 106 -2.58 9.99 -1.11
N SER A 107 -3.33 9.81 -0.03
CA SER A 107 -3.71 10.89 0.90
C SER A 107 -2.51 11.57 1.57
N GLY A 108 -1.45 10.83 1.92
CA GLY A 108 -0.21 11.40 2.47
C GLY A 108 0.65 12.19 1.48
N LEU A 109 0.16 12.45 0.26
CA LEU A 109 0.70 13.51 -0.61
C LEU A 109 0.07 14.89 -0.33
N PHE A 110 -1.10 14.97 0.32
CA PHE A 110 -1.73 16.25 0.70
C PHE A 110 -0.85 17.12 1.61
N PRO A 111 -0.08 16.59 2.60
CA PRO A 111 0.86 17.39 3.40
C PRO A 111 2.02 17.98 2.59
N LEU A 112 2.27 17.52 1.36
CA LEU A 112 3.29 18.06 0.46
C LEU A 112 2.75 19.18 -0.46
N HIS A 113 1.49 19.58 -0.30
CA HIS A 113 0.86 20.61 -1.12
C HIS A 113 1.42 22.01 -0.82
N GLY A 114 1.45 22.85 -1.85
CA GLY A 114 2.00 24.22 -1.76
C GLY A 114 3.35 24.36 -2.46
N TRP A 115 4.10 25.41 -2.09
CA TRP A 115 5.32 25.86 -2.78
C TRP A 115 6.61 25.55 -1.99
N ASN A 116 6.50 25.05 -0.76
CA ASN A 116 7.63 24.77 0.11
C ASN A 116 8.33 23.43 -0.23
N HIS A 117 7.64 22.52 -0.93
CA HIS A 117 8.12 21.19 -1.28
C HIS A 117 8.63 21.16 -2.73
N LYS A 118 9.82 20.57 -2.92
CA LYS A 118 10.54 20.59 -4.20
C LYS A 118 10.27 19.36 -5.09
N LEU A 119 9.21 18.59 -4.78
CA LEU A 119 8.92 17.32 -5.43
C LEU A 119 8.58 17.52 -6.92
N SER A 120 9.44 16.99 -7.79
CA SER A 120 9.42 17.24 -9.23
C SER A 120 9.27 15.97 -10.07
N HIS A 121 9.70 14.81 -9.54
CA HIS A 121 9.58 13.51 -10.19
C HIS A 121 8.95 12.51 -9.21
N LEU A 122 7.86 11.86 -9.65
CA LEU A 122 7.15 10.85 -8.86
C LEU A 122 6.87 9.60 -9.69
N TYR A 123 7.48 8.48 -9.32
CA TYR A 123 7.29 7.18 -9.95
C TYR A 123 6.39 6.31 -9.07
N LEU A 124 5.29 5.83 -9.64
CA LEU A 124 4.19 5.11 -8.99
C LEU A 124 3.71 3.91 -9.82
N HIS A 125 4.34 3.57 -10.95
CA HIS A 125 3.89 2.46 -11.81
C HIS A 125 3.90 1.12 -11.07
N SER A 126 3.10 0.16 -11.54
CA SER A 126 2.98 -1.16 -10.90
C SER A 126 2.52 -1.08 -9.43
N ASN A 127 1.47 -0.29 -9.17
CA ASN A 127 0.78 -0.18 -7.89
C ASN A 127 -0.73 -0.51 -8.06
N CYS A 128 -1.54 -0.23 -7.04
CA CYS A 128 -2.96 -0.58 -6.97
C CYS A 128 -3.90 0.64 -7.08
N ILE A 129 -3.45 1.74 -7.70
CA ILE A 129 -4.22 2.98 -7.82
C ILE A 129 -5.32 2.79 -8.87
N SER A 130 -6.59 2.92 -8.46
CA SER A 130 -7.77 2.67 -9.32
C SER A 130 -8.60 3.90 -9.68
N SER A 131 -8.46 5.01 -8.95
CA SER A 131 -9.33 6.19 -9.09
C SER A 131 -8.60 7.38 -9.70
N VAL A 132 -9.03 7.83 -10.88
CA VAL A 132 -8.51 9.06 -11.52
C VAL A 132 -8.70 10.27 -10.60
N ASP A 133 -9.86 10.40 -9.96
CA ASP A 133 -10.18 11.52 -9.06
C ASP A 133 -9.26 11.58 -7.82
N GLN A 134 -8.66 10.45 -7.44
CA GLN A 134 -7.72 10.40 -6.31
C GLN A 134 -6.34 10.88 -6.76
N VAL A 135 -5.87 10.42 -7.94
CA VAL A 135 -4.66 10.94 -8.59
C VAL A 135 -4.79 12.45 -8.79
N LEU A 136 -5.89 12.94 -9.37
CA LEU A 136 -6.10 14.38 -9.60
C LEU A 136 -6.05 15.16 -8.28
N ARG A 137 -6.83 14.76 -7.26
CA ARG A 137 -6.82 15.43 -5.95
C ARG A 137 -5.43 15.43 -5.28
N SER A 138 -4.70 14.32 -5.32
CA SER A 138 -3.36 14.25 -4.71
C SER A 138 -2.30 15.02 -5.49
N MET A 139 -2.36 15.08 -6.83
CA MET A 139 -1.36 15.75 -7.66
C MET A 139 -1.61 17.25 -7.88
N MET A 140 -2.86 17.73 -7.81
CA MET A 140 -3.21 19.13 -8.11
C MET A 140 -2.47 20.15 -7.23
N GLY A 141 -2.22 19.86 -5.95
CA GLY A 141 -1.49 20.76 -5.04
C GLY A 141 0.03 20.63 -5.07
N LEU A 142 0.59 19.70 -5.87
CA LEU A 142 2.04 19.53 -6.06
C LEU A 142 2.52 20.48 -7.17
N HIS A 143 2.70 21.76 -6.82
CA HIS A 143 3.06 22.83 -7.76
C HIS A 143 4.39 22.58 -8.49
N SER A 144 5.33 21.91 -7.83
CA SER A 144 6.67 21.60 -8.36
C SER A 144 6.71 20.36 -9.27
N LEU A 145 5.61 19.62 -9.42
CA LEU A 145 5.60 18.31 -10.11
C LEU A 145 5.71 18.45 -11.63
N VAL A 146 6.80 17.91 -12.20
CA VAL A 146 7.14 18.00 -13.63
C VAL A 146 6.96 16.66 -14.35
N HIS A 147 7.31 15.55 -13.68
CA HIS A 147 7.25 14.18 -14.20
C HIS A 147 6.46 13.26 -13.27
N LEU A 148 5.52 12.50 -13.85
CA LEU A 148 4.70 11.50 -13.17
C LEU A 148 4.72 10.21 -13.99
N THR A 149 4.80 9.06 -13.33
CA THR A 149 4.81 7.75 -14.02
C THR A 149 3.94 6.77 -13.25
N LEU A 150 2.81 6.40 -13.84
CA LEU A 150 1.79 5.46 -13.34
C LEU A 150 1.66 4.22 -14.24
N GLN A 151 2.13 4.31 -15.49
CA GLN A 151 2.27 3.22 -16.46
C GLN A 151 3.73 3.13 -16.93
N GLN A 152 4.29 1.92 -16.87
CA GLN A 152 5.62 1.57 -17.39
C GLN A 152 5.77 0.03 -17.51
N ASP A 153 6.49 -0.43 -18.53
CA ASP A 153 6.91 -1.83 -18.73
C ASP A 153 5.79 -2.88 -18.69
N GLY A 154 4.54 -2.48 -18.99
CA GLY A 154 3.38 -3.36 -19.11
C GLY A 154 2.86 -3.93 -17.80
N LYS A 155 3.15 -3.27 -16.67
CA LYS A 155 2.64 -3.59 -15.33
C LYS A 155 2.08 -2.32 -14.72
N ASP A 156 0.89 -1.94 -15.16
CA ASP A 156 0.39 -0.59 -14.94
C ASP A 156 -0.57 -0.52 -13.75
N ASN A 157 -0.89 0.70 -13.30
CA ASN A 157 -1.94 0.88 -12.30
C ASN A 157 -3.32 0.68 -12.93
N PRO A 158 -4.33 0.12 -12.23
CA PRO A 158 -5.70 -0.04 -12.75
C PRO A 158 -6.34 1.27 -13.26
N VAL A 159 -5.90 2.43 -12.78
CA VAL A 159 -6.33 3.74 -13.31
C VAL A 159 -5.99 3.94 -14.79
N CYS A 160 -4.90 3.33 -15.27
CA CYS A 160 -4.40 3.46 -16.65
C CYS A 160 -5.27 2.70 -17.67
N ASP A 161 -6.06 1.70 -17.25
CA ASP A 161 -7.06 1.02 -18.09
C ASP A 161 -8.26 1.93 -18.45
N THR A 162 -8.40 3.08 -17.78
CA THR A 162 -9.51 4.02 -18.01
C THR A 162 -9.37 4.69 -19.37
N GLN A 163 -10.39 4.55 -20.23
CA GLN A 163 -10.37 5.16 -21.57
C GLN A 163 -10.18 6.69 -21.50
N GLY A 164 -9.11 7.19 -22.11
CA GLY A 164 -8.78 8.63 -22.09
C GLY A 164 -8.06 9.10 -20.83
N TYR A 165 -7.62 8.20 -19.93
CA TYR A 165 -6.87 8.51 -18.71
C TYR A 165 -5.73 9.54 -18.95
N ARG A 166 -4.91 9.34 -19.98
CA ARG A 166 -3.78 10.22 -20.31
C ARG A 166 -4.23 11.66 -20.58
N ASP A 167 -5.26 11.83 -21.41
CA ASP A 167 -5.79 13.15 -21.76
C ASP A 167 -6.48 13.81 -20.56
N LEU A 168 -7.15 13.01 -19.72
CA LEU A 168 -7.82 13.46 -18.51
C LEU A 168 -6.83 13.95 -17.43
N ILE A 169 -5.70 13.25 -17.24
CA ILE A 169 -4.61 13.71 -16.36
C ILE A 169 -3.94 14.95 -16.94
N LEU A 170 -3.49 14.92 -18.20
CA LEU A 170 -2.78 16.06 -18.81
C LEU A 170 -3.67 17.31 -18.94
N GLY A 171 -4.98 17.14 -19.15
CA GLY A 171 -5.94 18.25 -19.19
C GLY A 171 -6.15 18.94 -17.84
N ASN A 172 -6.10 18.20 -16.73
CA ASN A 172 -6.31 18.74 -15.38
C ASN A 172 -5.00 19.12 -14.65
N LEU A 173 -3.85 18.58 -15.05
CA LEU A 173 -2.53 18.89 -14.49
C LEU A 173 -1.67 19.67 -15.52
N PRO A 174 -1.80 21.00 -15.60
CA PRO A 174 -1.03 21.83 -16.54
C PRO A 174 0.46 21.95 -16.17
N GLN A 175 0.84 21.72 -14.91
CA GLN A 175 2.25 21.75 -14.47
C GLN A 175 3.09 20.60 -15.02
N LEU A 176 2.43 19.48 -15.37
CA LEU A 176 3.09 18.24 -15.75
C LEU A 176 3.60 18.30 -17.20
N LYS A 177 4.92 18.16 -17.40
CA LYS A 177 5.57 18.18 -18.72
C LYS A 177 5.60 16.82 -19.41
N ALA A 178 5.75 15.74 -18.63
CA ALA A 178 5.66 14.38 -19.15
C ALA A 178 4.92 13.47 -18.16
N LEU A 179 4.17 12.54 -18.76
CA LEU A 179 3.39 11.51 -18.10
C LEU A 179 3.76 10.19 -18.76
N ASP A 180 4.01 9.14 -17.98
CA ASP A 180 4.21 7.76 -18.49
C ASP A 180 5.23 7.71 -19.64
N GLY A 181 6.45 8.19 -19.37
CA GLY A 181 7.58 8.23 -20.32
C GLY A 181 7.41 9.15 -21.54
N THR A 182 6.30 9.88 -21.68
CA THR A 182 5.97 10.65 -22.88
C THR A 182 5.57 12.09 -22.56
N SER A 183 6.09 13.05 -23.34
CA SER A 183 5.82 14.48 -23.21
C SER A 183 4.37 14.85 -23.51
N ARG A 184 3.96 16.09 -23.15
CA ARG A 184 2.70 16.70 -23.63
C ARG A 184 2.59 16.75 -25.16
N SER A 185 3.72 16.77 -25.87
CA SER A 185 3.83 16.72 -27.34
C SER A 185 3.64 15.31 -27.95
N GLY A 186 3.60 14.25 -27.12
CA GLY A 186 3.60 12.86 -27.59
C GLY A 186 4.98 12.28 -27.90
N GLU A 187 6.04 13.06 -27.77
CA GLU A 187 7.43 12.59 -27.91
C GLU A 187 7.83 11.70 -26.73
N SER A 188 8.54 10.60 -27.00
CA SER A 188 9.07 9.72 -25.96
C SER A 188 10.26 10.40 -25.28
N VAL A 189 10.12 10.66 -23.97
CA VAL A 189 11.23 11.14 -23.14
C VAL A 189 12.06 9.92 -22.75
N ILE A 190 13.21 9.74 -23.39
CA ILE A 190 14.18 8.70 -23.02
C ILE A 190 14.73 9.09 -21.64
N GLY A 191 14.21 8.46 -20.59
CA GLY A 191 14.36 8.91 -19.22
C GLY A 191 15.70 8.57 -18.57
N PHE A 192 16.77 9.29 -18.90
CA PHE A 192 17.99 9.37 -18.09
C PHE A 192 18.67 10.76 -18.21
N ASP A 193 17.94 11.83 -17.86
CA ASP A 193 18.56 13.14 -17.59
C ASP A 193 19.35 13.08 -16.27
N ILE A 194 20.60 12.63 -16.38
CA ILE A 194 21.67 12.80 -15.39
C ILE A 194 22.46 14.07 -15.76
N ASP A 195 21.76 15.19 -15.92
CA ASP A 195 22.38 16.46 -16.36
C ASP A 195 21.76 17.68 -15.67
N SER A 196 22.02 17.80 -14.37
CA SER A 196 21.88 19.04 -13.60
C SER A 196 22.81 18.98 -12.38
N VAL A 197 24.06 19.38 -12.61
CA VAL A 197 25.19 19.30 -11.66
C VAL A 197 24.89 20.00 -10.34
N ASP A 198 25.09 19.30 -9.21
CA ASP A 198 25.64 19.87 -7.96
C ASP A 198 26.04 18.78 -6.93
N LEU A 199 26.80 17.76 -7.36
CA LEU A 199 27.57 16.86 -6.48
C LEU A 199 28.90 16.46 -7.16
N PRO A 200 30.07 16.61 -6.50
CA PRO A 200 31.35 16.08 -6.99
C PRO A 200 31.60 14.65 -6.48
N ASN A 201 32.26 13.82 -7.30
CA ASN A 201 32.79 12.48 -7.00
C ASN A 201 31.80 11.44 -6.43
N LEU A 202 31.25 10.58 -7.30
CA LEU A 202 31.41 9.13 -7.11
C LEU A 202 31.21 8.34 -8.42
N GLU A 203 32.18 7.49 -8.78
CA GLU A 203 32.17 6.67 -10.01
C GLU A 203 31.31 5.38 -9.89
N PHE A 204 30.53 5.23 -8.81
CA PHE A 204 30.05 3.92 -8.34
C PHE A 204 28.64 3.51 -8.81
N LEU A 205 28.05 4.25 -9.76
CA LEU A 205 26.71 3.97 -10.31
C LEU A 205 26.69 3.45 -11.76
N GLU A 206 27.85 3.25 -12.39
CA GLU A 206 27.95 2.75 -13.77
C GLU A 206 27.80 1.22 -13.88
N TYR A 207 27.78 0.47 -12.76
CA TYR A 207 27.95 -0.99 -12.75
C TYR A 207 26.70 -1.83 -12.41
N LEU A 208 25.47 -1.30 -12.50
CA LEU A 208 24.25 -2.04 -12.12
C LEU A 208 23.05 -2.03 -13.08
N VAL A 209 23.25 -1.71 -14.37
CA VAL A 209 22.23 -1.98 -15.40
C VAL A 209 22.85 -2.58 -16.68
N SER A 210 23.38 -3.81 -16.63
CA SER A 210 23.47 -4.75 -17.77
C SER A 210 23.99 -6.14 -17.37
N CYS A 211 23.06 -7.04 -17.03
CA CYS A 211 23.19 -8.51 -17.09
C CYS A 211 21.74 -9.03 -17.35
N ASP A 212 21.41 -9.82 -18.37
CA ASP A 212 22.25 -10.55 -19.33
C ASP A 212 21.80 -10.32 -20.79
N SER A 213 22.76 -10.22 -21.72
CA SER A 213 22.57 -10.63 -23.12
C SER A 213 23.91 -10.97 -23.78
N ASP A 214 24.18 -12.25 -23.99
CA ASP A 214 25.45 -12.73 -24.56
C ASP A 214 25.68 -12.30 -26.02
N THR A 215 26.65 -11.40 -26.25
CA THR A 215 27.37 -11.31 -27.54
C THR A 215 28.85 -11.05 -27.31
N ALA A 216 29.64 -12.13 -27.22
CA ALA A 216 31.10 -12.04 -27.13
C ALA A 216 31.75 -11.66 -28.47
N ASP A 217 32.18 -10.40 -28.55
CA ASP A 217 33.32 -9.78 -29.24
C ASP A 217 33.91 -10.31 -30.58
N LYS A 218 34.69 -9.46 -31.28
CA LYS A 218 35.29 -9.73 -32.60
C LYS A 218 36.81 -9.93 -32.55
N ASP A 219 37.27 -10.79 -33.46
CA ASP A 219 38.68 -10.99 -33.88
C ASP A 219 39.58 -9.73 -33.76
N GLN A 220 40.68 -9.84 -33.02
CA GLN A 220 41.99 -9.37 -33.51
C GLN A 220 43.05 -10.48 -33.38
N LYS A 221 43.90 -10.59 -34.40
CA LYS A 221 44.81 -11.73 -34.67
C LYS A 221 46.27 -11.31 -34.55
N VAL A 222 47.17 -12.30 -34.39
CA VAL A 222 48.61 -12.41 -34.79
C VAL A 222 49.36 -13.22 -33.69
N VAL A 223 50.15 -14.28 -33.95
CA VAL A 223 50.45 -15.05 -35.18
C VAL A 223 50.84 -16.51 -34.84
N THR A 224 50.84 -17.38 -35.86
CA THR A 224 51.22 -18.81 -35.88
C THR A 224 52.68 -19.12 -35.42
N SER A 225 53.10 -20.37 -35.14
CA SER A 225 52.97 -21.53 -36.04
C SER A 225 53.36 -22.93 -35.50
N ARG A 226 52.89 -23.97 -36.25
CA ARG A 226 53.62 -25.19 -36.67
C ARG A 226 53.77 -26.41 -35.74
N ILE A 227 52.66 -27.05 -35.33
CA ILE A 227 52.60 -28.53 -35.22
C ILE A 227 51.27 -29.05 -35.78
N ASP A 228 51.12 -29.05 -37.11
CA ASP A 228 49.95 -29.63 -37.82
C ASP A 228 50.37 -30.61 -38.94
N GLN A 229 51.56 -31.18 -38.75
CA GLN A 229 52.06 -32.44 -39.30
C GLN A 229 52.60 -33.14 -38.04
N VAL A 230 52.15 -34.31 -37.61
CA VAL A 230 52.10 -35.57 -38.39
C VAL A 230 50.85 -36.42 -38.13
N LEU A 231 50.07 -36.16 -37.07
CA LEU A 231 49.10 -37.11 -36.52
C LEU A 231 47.69 -37.09 -37.16
N SER A 232 47.62 -36.85 -38.48
CA SER A 232 46.44 -37.16 -39.30
C SER A 232 46.30 -38.67 -39.62
N GLN A 233 47.05 -39.53 -38.91
CA GLN A 233 46.96 -40.98 -38.93
C GLN A 233 46.61 -41.52 -37.54
N TYR A 234 45.33 -41.78 -37.28
CA TYR A 234 44.77 -43.15 -37.33
C TYR A 234 43.25 -43.09 -37.11
N ARG A 235 42.47 -43.74 -38.01
CA ARG A 235 41.01 -43.81 -37.93
C ARG A 235 40.55 -45.18 -37.42
N LYS A 236 39.37 -45.19 -36.78
CA LYS A 236 38.45 -46.32 -36.50
C LYS A 236 38.62 -47.12 -35.18
N GLN A 237 37.45 -47.49 -34.65
CA GLN A 237 37.12 -48.48 -33.61
C GLN A 237 37.45 -49.93 -34.05
N PRO A 238 37.19 -51.02 -33.26
CA PRO A 238 36.55 -51.14 -31.92
C PRO A 238 37.28 -52.08 -30.91
N VAL A 239 36.64 -52.38 -29.76
CA VAL A 239 36.44 -53.70 -29.06
C VAL A 239 36.29 -53.51 -27.51
N THR A 240 35.84 -54.54 -26.78
CA THR A 240 35.11 -54.47 -25.49
C THR A 240 35.67 -55.37 -24.35
N PHE A 241 35.20 -55.13 -23.11
CA PHE A 241 35.44 -55.86 -21.82
C PHE A 241 36.87 -55.76 -21.21
N GLY A 242 37.09 -55.80 -19.88
CA GLY A 242 36.17 -55.70 -18.72
C GLY A 242 36.76 -56.22 -17.37
N SER A 243 36.31 -55.67 -16.21
CA SER A 243 36.63 -56.09 -14.81
C SER A 243 38.08 -55.84 -14.30
N GLY A 244 38.39 -55.62 -13.00
CA GLY A 244 37.57 -55.35 -11.79
C GLY A 244 38.31 -55.55 -10.43
N TYR A 245 37.67 -55.17 -9.30
CA TYR A 245 37.92 -55.49 -7.85
C TYR A 245 38.73 -54.58 -6.87
N LYS A 246 38.01 -54.16 -5.80
CA LYS A 246 38.34 -54.06 -4.33
C LYS A 246 39.45 -53.08 -3.85
N SER A 247 39.22 -52.14 -2.92
CA SER A 247 38.79 -52.16 -1.48
C SER A 247 40.01 -52.16 -0.52
N SER A 248 40.08 -51.46 0.63
CA SER A 248 39.05 -50.91 1.55
C SER A 248 39.52 -49.69 2.38
N CYS A 249 38.57 -48.91 2.95
CA CYS A 249 38.60 -48.18 4.26
C CYS A 249 39.90 -47.49 4.76
N THR A 250 39.92 -46.20 5.13
CA THR A 250 38.93 -45.08 5.18
C THR A 250 39.67 -43.74 4.86
N ASP A 251 39.32 -42.48 5.22
CA ASP A 251 38.31 -41.85 6.09
C ASP A 251 38.10 -40.33 5.83
N VAL A 252 37.10 -39.74 6.50
CA VAL A 252 36.83 -38.30 6.75
C VAL A 252 36.77 -37.30 5.56
N THR A 253 35.61 -36.64 5.45
CA THR A 253 35.28 -35.36 4.74
C THR A 253 35.14 -35.29 3.21
N LEU A 254 34.33 -34.27 2.84
CA LEU A 254 34.12 -33.58 1.55
C LEU A 254 33.11 -34.10 0.51
N SER A 255 32.22 -33.16 0.16
CA SER A 255 31.58 -32.84 -1.13
C SER A 255 31.08 -33.94 -2.07
N SER A 256 29.80 -33.85 -2.43
CA SER A 256 29.25 -34.56 -3.60
C SER A 256 29.83 -34.04 -4.91
N GLU A 257 30.07 -34.95 -5.86
CA GLU A 257 30.21 -34.62 -7.28
C GLU A 257 28.84 -34.51 -7.98
N GLN A 258 28.90 -34.09 -9.24
CA GLN A 258 27.78 -33.89 -10.14
C GLN A 258 27.23 -35.22 -10.68
N GLU A 259 25.90 -35.37 -10.79
CA GLU A 259 25.32 -36.07 -11.95
C GLU A 259 23.83 -35.73 -12.19
N PHE A 260 23.50 -34.68 -12.99
CA PHE A 260 22.22 -34.64 -13.74
C PHE A 260 22.13 -33.61 -14.91
N ILE A 261 23.20 -33.38 -15.69
CA ILE A 261 23.12 -32.53 -16.91
C ILE A 261 23.37 -33.36 -18.17
N LYS A 262 22.33 -34.05 -18.66
CA LYS A 262 22.30 -34.67 -20.00
C LYS A 262 20.90 -35.14 -20.47
N ASN A 263 19.86 -34.34 -20.26
CA ASN A 263 18.49 -34.70 -20.69
C ASN A 263 17.60 -33.51 -21.17
N GLN A 264 18.16 -32.31 -21.35
CA GLN A 264 17.35 -31.12 -21.68
C GLN A 264 17.43 -30.69 -23.14
N ASP A 265 18.59 -30.86 -23.80
CA ASP A 265 18.86 -30.32 -25.14
C ASP A 265 18.02 -30.98 -26.24
N ALA A 266 17.72 -32.28 -26.09
CA ALA A 266 16.85 -33.03 -27.00
C ALA A 266 15.42 -32.48 -27.07
N ASN A 267 14.96 -31.74 -26.04
CA ASN A 267 13.64 -31.10 -26.03
C ASN A 267 13.64 -29.71 -26.68
N ASN A 268 14.77 -29.00 -26.75
CA ASN A 268 14.83 -27.67 -27.35
C ASN A 268 14.84 -27.73 -28.88
N MET A 269 15.62 -28.63 -29.49
CA MET A 269 15.67 -28.75 -30.96
C MET A 269 14.30 -29.13 -31.57
N LEU A 270 13.49 -29.90 -30.84
CA LEU A 270 12.12 -30.28 -31.23
C LEU A 270 11.11 -29.13 -31.04
N ARG A 271 11.43 -28.11 -30.24
CA ARG A 271 10.62 -26.90 -30.06
C ARG A 271 10.93 -25.86 -31.13
N GLU A 272 12.21 -25.63 -31.44
CA GLU A 272 12.61 -24.73 -32.54
C GLU A 272 12.03 -25.15 -33.89
N MET A 273 12.10 -26.44 -34.24
CA MET A 273 11.47 -26.98 -35.46
C MET A 273 9.95 -26.79 -35.51
N ARG A 274 9.30 -26.53 -34.37
CA ARG A 274 7.85 -26.32 -34.28
C ARG A 274 7.47 -24.84 -34.30
N ILE A 275 8.33 -23.96 -33.78
CA ILE A 275 8.15 -22.50 -33.84
C ILE A 275 8.37 -22.01 -35.28
N LYS A 276 9.49 -22.38 -35.92
CA LYS A 276 9.80 -22.04 -37.32
C LYS A 276 8.68 -22.46 -38.28
N LYS A 277 8.04 -23.61 -38.02
CA LYS A 277 6.94 -24.13 -38.83
C LYS A 277 5.59 -23.41 -38.63
N LEU A 278 5.44 -22.62 -37.57
CA LEU A 278 4.31 -21.71 -37.37
C LEU A 278 4.60 -20.32 -37.97
N GLU A 279 5.83 -19.82 -37.81
CA GLU A 279 6.30 -18.57 -38.43
C GLU A 279 6.22 -18.62 -39.97
N GLU A 280 6.56 -19.76 -40.55
CA GLU A 280 6.46 -20.03 -42.00
C GLU A 280 5.00 -20.03 -42.48
N GLN A 281 4.07 -20.59 -41.69
CA GLN A 281 2.62 -20.57 -42.00
C GLN A 281 2.00 -19.18 -41.85
N ILE A 282 2.43 -18.38 -40.87
CA ILE A 282 2.00 -16.98 -40.70
C ILE A 282 2.54 -16.12 -41.86
N SER A 283 3.77 -16.37 -42.29
CA SER A 283 4.39 -15.70 -43.44
C SER A 283 3.69 -16.00 -44.77
N GLU A 284 3.13 -17.20 -44.93
CA GLU A 284 2.39 -17.60 -46.13
C GLU A 284 0.99 -16.94 -46.22
N LEU A 285 0.33 -16.70 -45.07
CA LEU A 285 -0.92 -15.94 -45.02
C LEU A 285 -0.69 -14.45 -45.32
N LEU A 286 0.36 -13.83 -44.77
CA LEU A 286 0.69 -12.42 -45.00
C LEU A 286 1.08 -12.11 -46.45
N LYS A 287 1.59 -13.09 -47.21
CA LYS A 287 1.95 -12.90 -48.64
C LYS A 287 0.77 -12.95 -49.62
N LYS A 288 -0.46 -13.19 -49.17
CA LYS A 288 -1.63 -13.39 -50.05
C LYS A 288 -2.62 -12.23 -50.11
N ALA A 289 -2.27 -11.06 -49.54
CA ALA A 289 -3.17 -9.91 -49.39
C ALA A 289 -2.54 -8.55 -49.77
N SER A 290 -1.78 -8.47 -50.88
CA SER A 290 -1.25 -7.18 -51.37
C SER A 290 -1.08 -7.09 -52.91
N LYS A 291 -2.10 -6.50 -53.56
CA LYS A 291 -2.16 -5.83 -54.89
C LYS A 291 -3.60 -5.30 -55.00
N SER A 292 -3.84 -4.00 -54.82
CA SER A 292 -3.86 -2.95 -55.85
C SER A 292 -5.05 -3.14 -56.85
N ASP A 293 -5.83 -2.12 -57.23
CA ASP A 293 -5.55 -0.68 -57.31
C ASP A 293 -6.68 0.27 -56.84
N ARG A 294 -6.54 1.56 -57.16
CA ARG A 294 -7.17 2.78 -56.58
C ARG A 294 -8.59 3.13 -57.06
N GLU A 295 -9.20 4.10 -56.36
CA GLU A 295 -10.18 5.13 -56.82
C GLU A 295 -11.41 4.63 -57.63
N GLY A 296 -12.68 4.76 -57.21
CA GLY A 296 -13.37 5.48 -56.12
C GLY A 296 -14.86 5.65 -56.53
N ILE A 297 -15.77 6.40 -55.90
CA ILE A 297 -15.90 7.14 -54.61
C ILE A 297 -17.44 7.28 -54.39
N ILE A 298 -18.00 7.24 -53.15
CA ILE A 298 -19.20 7.99 -52.67
C ILE A 298 -19.79 7.43 -51.33
N LEU A 299 -20.23 8.36 -50.47
CA LEU A 299 -21.13 8.24 -49.29
C LEU A 299 -20.62 7.71 -47.93
N LYS A 300 -21.35 8.16 -46.89
CA LYS A 300 -21.02 8.17 -45.45
C LYS A 300 -21.56 6.92 -44.72
N PRO A 301 -20.96 6.50 -43.59
CA PRO A 301 -21.47 5.39 -42.77
C PRO A 301 -22.73 5.75 -41.95
N LYS A 302 -23.45 4.71 -41.53
CA LYS A 302 -24.35 4.73 -40.36
C LYS A 302 -23.76 3.80 -39.29
N ARG A 303 -24.10 4.06 -38.02
CA ARG A 303 -23.64 3.27 -36.86
C ARG A 303 -24.49 2.03 -36.62
N ASP A 304 -23.83 1.02 -36.06
CA ASP A 304 -24.37 -0.10 -35.31
C ASP A 304 -25.13 0.40 -34.03
N THR A 305 -26.31 -0.14 -33.73
CA THR A 305 -26.66 -1.26 -32.80
C THR A 305 -26.77 -0.88 -31.32
N ASP A 306 -27.63 -1.64 -30.61
CA ASP A 306 -27.59 -1.94 -29.17
C ASP A 306 -27.81 -0.79 -28.15
N LEU A 307 -28.00 -1.08 -26.86
CA LEU A 307 -29.04 -1.87 -26.15
C LEU A 307 -28.79 -1.68 -24.64
N THR A 308 -29.86 -1.68 -23.80
CA THR A 308 -29.78 -1.79 -22.31
C THR A 308 -28.99 -0.66 -21.57
N THR A 309 -29.05 -0.45 -20.24
CA THR A 309 -29.71 -1.08 -19.06
C THR A 309 -30.05 0.06 -18.05
N GLU A 310 -31.13 0.03 -17.24
CA GLU A 310 -31.24 -0.39 -15.81
C GLU A 310 -30.31 0.36 -14.80
N SER A 311 -30.68 0.68 -13.55
CA SER A 311 -31.84 0.25 -12.71
C SER A 311 -32.43 1.38 -11.78
N ASP A 312 -32.50 1.16 -10.45
CA ASP A 312 -33.52 1.65 -9.49
C ASP A 312 -32.90 1.91 -8.07
N CYS A 313 -33.57 2.31 -6.97
CA CYS A 313 -35.00 2.53 -6.65
C CYS A 313 -35.28 3.84 -5.84
N GLU A 314 -35.62 3.98 -4.54
CA GLU A 314 -35.93 3.08 -3.40
C GLU A 314 -36.74 3.84 -2.30
N SER A 315 -37.44 3.09 -1.42
CA SER A 315 -37.85 3.35 -0.03
C SER A 315 -38.90 4.41 0.40
N SER A 316 -40.05 3.88 0.84
CA SER A 316 -40.58 3.96 2.22
C SER A 316 -40.72 5.32 2.95
N LYS A 317 -41.97 5.78 3.21
CA LYS A 317 -42.62 5.79 4.57
C LYS A 317 -44.01 6.50 4.67
N GLU A 318 -44.88 5.87 5.48
CA GLU A 318 -45.89 6.40 6.43
C GLU A 318 -46.98 7.47 6.10
N ASN A 319 -48.25 7.04 6.31
CA ASN A 319 -49.33 7.69 7.09
C ASN A 319 -49.85 9.12 6.78
N VAL A 320 -51.14 9.24 6.38
CA VAL A 320 -52.24 9.84 7.20
C VAL A 320 -53.64 9.78 6.51
N LYS A 321 -54.71 9.82 7.33
CA LYS A 321 -56.17 9.75 7.06
C LYS A 321 -56.66 10.79 6.00
N THR A 322 -57.73 10.57 5.23
CA THR A 322 -59.15 10.53 5.70
C THR A 322 -60.16 9.96 4.68
N SER A 323 -61.40 9.71 5.13
CA SER A 323 -62.56 9.14 4.40
C SER A 323 -63.22 10.10 3.38
N ILE A 324 -64.11 9.69 2.44
CA ILE A 324 -65.55 9.33 2.65
C ILE A 324 -66.13 8.46 1.50
N LYS A 325 -66.99 7.49 1.88
CA LYS A 325 -68.19 6.82 1.27
C LYS A 325 -68.61 7.25 -0.18
N SER A 326 -69.23 6.41 -1.04
CA SER A 326 -70.22 5.34 -0.75
C SER A 326 -70.60 4.41 -1.93
N LYS A 327 -71.04 3.15 -1.63
CA LYS A 327 -72.14 2.34 -2.26
C LYS A 327 -72.13 2.04 -3.80
N SER A 328 -72.60 0.89 -4.32
CA SER A 328 -73.09 -0.38 -3.72
C SER A 328 -73.29 -1.55 -4.72
N LYS A 329 -72.95 -2.78 -4.28
CA LYS A 329 -73.60 -4.11 -4.55
C LYS A 329 -74.02 -4.56 -5.98
N ILE A 330 -73.22 -5.48 -6.53
CA ILE A 330 -73.51 -6.87 -7.05
C ILE A 330 -74.81 -7.58 -6.54
N PRO A 331 -75.34 -8.73 -7.10
CA PRO A 331 -74.69 -9.74 -8.00
C PRO A 331 -75.53 -10.51 -9.11
N SER A 332 -74.81 -11.23 -10.00
CA SER A 332 -74.99 -12.65 -10.48
C SER A 332 -76.17 -13.24 -11.31
N SER A 333 -75.77 -13.95 -12.40
CA SER A 333 -76.23 -15.32 -12.84
C SER A 333 -77.63 -15.51 -13.51
N ARG A 334 -77.98 -16.60 -14.24
CA ARG A 334 -77.26 -17.69 -14.98
C ARG A 334 -78.21 -18.38 -16.01
N LYS A 335 -77.68 -18.84 -17.15
CA LYS A 335 -78.06 -20.01 -18.00
C LYS A 335 -79.53 -20.25 -18.51
N SER A 336 -79.68 -20.14 -19.85
CA SER A 336 -80.28 -21.11 -20.82
C SER A 336 -81.74 -21.65 -20.79
N GLY A 337 -82.42 -21.66 -21.95
CA GLY A 337 -83.34 -22.75 -22.36
C GLY A 337 -84.47 -22.46 -23.38
N HIS A 338 -84.28 -22.84 -24.67
CA HIS A 338 -85.33 -23.15 -25.70
C HIS A 338 -86.38 -22.05 -26.09
N SER A 339 -87.15 -22.14 -27.21
CA SER A 339 -86.93 -22.62 -28.60
C SER A 339 -88.09 -22.14 -29.53
N LEU A 340 -87.99 -22.38 -30.85
CA LEU A 340 -89.02 -22.22 -31.92
C LEU A 340 -89.41 -20.77 -32.31
N GLN A 341 -88.93 -20.26 -33.46
CA GLN A 341 -89.52 -20.27 -34.82
C GLN A 341 -90.43 -19.04 -35.13
N LYS A 342 -90.46 -18.43 -36.33
CA LYS A 342 -90.13 -18.95 -37.69
C LYS A 342 -89.77 -17.82 -38.70
N THR A 343 -88.85 -18.09 -39.64
CA THR A 343 -88.61 -17.38 -40.94
C THR A 343 -88.18 -15.89 -40.94
N LYS A 344 -87.43 -15.36 -41.93
CA LYS A 344 -87.03 -15.86 -43.27
C LYS A 344 -85.64 -15.32 -43.71
N THR A 345 -84.81 -16.17 -44.35
CA THR A 345 -83.71 -15.90 -45.34
C THR A 345 -82.88 -14.59 -45.26
N LYS A 346 -81.58 -14.63 -44.90
CA LYS A 346 -80.36 -14.99 -45.70
C LYS A 346 -79.93 -13.92 -46.75
N SER A 347 -78.64 -13.54 -46.91
CA SER A 347 -77.38 -14.03 -46.29
C SER A 347 -76.15 -13.10 -46.50
N SER A 348 -75.10 -13.30 -45.66
CA SER A 348 -73.64 -13.04 -45.90
C SER A 348 -73.16 -11.60 -46.24
N SER A 349 -72.33 -10.89 -45.46
CA SER A 349 -70.92 -11.12 -45.02
C SER A 349 -69.87 -10.99 -46.15
N SER A 350 -68.68 -10.37 -46.00
CA SER A 350 -68.07 -9.61 -44.89
C SER A 350 -66.68 -9.04 -45.29
N VAL A 351 -66.18 -8.03 -44.58
CA VAL A 351 -64.74 -7.78 -44.26
C VAL A 351 -63.77 -7.33 -45.39
N VAL A 352 -63.39 -6.03 -45.30
CA VAL A 352 -62.01 -5.48 -45.37
C VAL A 352 -61.32 -5.18 -46.74
N ARG A 353 -60.48 -4.14 -46.65
CA ARG A 353 -59.52 -3.53 -47.59
C ARG A 353 -58.36 -4.51 -47.93
N GLN A 354 -57.40 -4.31 -48.85
CA GLN A 354 -56.99 -3.17 -49.69
C GLN A 354 -56.05 -3.67 -50.83
N SER A 355 -55.85 -2.82 -51.85
CA SER A 355 -54.62 -2.55 -52.63
C SER A 355 -53.35 -3.46 -52.53
N THR A 356 -52.52 -3.71 -53.56
CA THR A 356 -52.48 -3.27 -55.00
C THR A 356 -51.37 -4.03 -55.76
N ALA A 357 -51.28 -3.75 -57.07
CA ALA A 357 -50.05 -3.71 -57.90
C ALA A 357 -49.56 -4.97 -58.65
N ARG A 358 -49.17 -4.74 -59.91
CA ARG A 358 -48.38 -5.62 -60.78
C ARG A 358 -47.40 -4.72 -61.57
N LYS A 359 -46.27 -5.28 -62.05
CA LYS A 359 -45.12 -4.53 -62.57
C LYS A 359 -45.16 -4.23 -64.09
N GLU A 360 -44.65 -3.06 -64.43
CA GLU A 360 -43.65 -2.74 -65.48
C GLU A 360 -43.49 -3.67 -66.71
N LYS A 361 -43.44 -3.07 -67.92
CA LYS A 361 -42.22 -3.12 -68.77
C LYS A 361 -42.20 -2.08 -69.91
N SER A 362 -41.01 -1.88 -70.45
CA SER A 362 -40.54 -0.94 -71.50
C SER A 362 -40.66 -1.58 -72.93
N PRO A 363 -40.29 -0.95 -74.09
CA PRO A 363 -39.31 0.14 -74.29
C PRO A 363 -39.62 1.24 -75.37
N SER A 364 -38.55 1.91 -75.80
CA SER A 364 -38.32 3.10 -76.66
C SER A 364 -38.59 2.89 -78.19
N PRO A 365 -38.35 3.84 -79.16
CA PRO A 365 -37.50 5.05 -79.11
C PRO A 365 -37.87 6.31 -79.95
N HIS A 366 -36.95 7.30 -79.91
CA HIS A 366 -36.71 8.44 -80.83
C HIS A 366 -37.71 9.62 -80.93
N GLY A 367 -37.17 10.86 -80.90
CA GLY A 367 -37.90 12.08 -81.29
C GLY A 367 -37.20 13.40 -80.92
N LYS A 368 -36.76 14.16 -81.94
CA LYS A 368 -36.32 15.58 -81.90
C LYS A 368 -37.51 16.52 -81.59
N ALA A 369 -37.37 17.79 -81.20
CA ALA A 369 -36.29 18.64 -80.66
C ALA A 369 -36.91 20.01 -80.26
N GLU A 370 -36.09 20.95 -79.75
CA GLU A 370 -36.37 22.42 -79.73
C GLU A 370 -37.55 22.91 -78.84
N SER A 371 -37.58 24.16 -78.33
CA SER A 371 -36.52 25.19 -78.23
C SER A 371 -36.85 26.22 -77.13
N SER A 372 -35.80 26.77 -76.51
CA SER A 372 -35.62 28.16 -76.04
C SER A 372 -36.74 28.98 -75.36
N SER A 373 -36.32 29.70 -74.30
CA SER A 373 -36.64 31.13 -74.00
C SER A 373 -38.04 31.49 -73.46
N SER A 374 -38.21 32.54 -72.63
CA SER A 374 -37.27 33.34 -71.81
C SER A 374 -38.03 34.32 -70.88
N LEU A 375 -37.33 34.83 -69.84
CA LEU A 375 -37.42 36.19 -69.26
C LEU A 375 -38.83 36.82 -69.09
N SER A 376 -39.45 36.90 -67.90
CA SER A 376 -39.10 37.67 -66.67
C SER A 376 -39.57 39.14 -66.64
N LEU A 377 -40.05 39.59 -65.46
CA LEU A 377 -40.21 41.00 -65.02
C LEU A 377 -41.33 41.82 -65.72
N ASP A 378 -42.06 42.76 -65.07
CA ASP A 378 -42.12 43.15 -63.64
C ASP A 378 -43.48 43.80 -63.26
N ARG A 379 -43.70 44.00 -61.94
CA ARG A 379 -44.43 45.10 -61.25
C ARG A 379 -45.95 45.38 -61.41
N VAL A 380 -46.56 45.48 -60.21
CA VAL A 380 -47.58 46.44 -59.74
C VAL A 380 -49.03 46.28 -60.21
N ASP A 381 -49.91 45.96 -59.25
CA ASP A 381 -51.34 46.31 -59.24
C ASP A 381 -51.58 47.43 -58.19
N GLY A 382 -52.63 48.22 -58.39
CA GLY A 382 -52.89 49.50 -57.73
C GLY A 382 -54.36 49.84 -57.47
N THR A 383 -55.26 48.85 -57.38
CA THR A 383 -56.64 48.95 -56.87
C THR A 383 -57.66 49.83 -57.64
N GLN A 384 -58.83 49.25 -58.00
CA GLN A 384 -60.13 49.69 -57.43
C GLN A 384 -61.36 48.86 -57.86
N ARG A 385 -62.36 48.86 -56.96
CA ARG A 385 -63.83 48.75 -57.18
C ARG A 385 -64.46 47.59 -57.99
N VAL A 386 -64.88 46.57 -57.23
CA VAL A 386 -66.30 46.36 -56.80
C VAL A 386 -67.41 46.20 -57.87
N ARG A 387 -68.00 44.97 -57.86
CA ARG A 387 -69.41 44.57 -58.10
C ARG A 387 -70.01 44.34 -59.51
N THR A 388 -70.04 43.05 -59.87
CA THR A 388 -71.23 42.20 -60.14
C THR A 388 -72.21 42.44 -61.31
N LYS A 389 -72.36 41.36 -62.10
CA LYS A 389 -73.61 40.75 -62.64
C LYS A 389 -74.47 41.52 -63.66
N LEU A 390 -74.53 40.97 -64.89
CA LEU A 390 -75.68 40.36 -65.62
C LEU A 390 -75.21 40.12 -67.08
N ARG A 391 -75.30 38.92 -67.68
CA ARG A 391 -76.48 38.16 -68.17
C ARG A 391 -77.26 38.91 -69.27
N GLY A 392 -76.95 38.64 -70.56
CA GLY A 392 -77.73 39.18 -71.68
C GLY A 392 -77.14 38.83 -73.06
N ALA A 393 -77.97 38.25 -73.93
CA ALA A 393 -77.61 37.62 -75.20
C ALA A 393 -77.22 38.54 -76.39
N SER A 394 -76.54 37.94 -77.38
CA SER A 394 -76.66 38.17 -78.84
C SER A 394 -76.23 39.51 -79.49
N ARG A 395 -75.35 39.45 -80.51
CA ARG A 395 -75.72 39.62 -81.95
C ARG A 395 -74.53 39.69 -82.94
N SER A 396 -74.52 38.79 -83.94
CA SER A 396 -74.18 39.07 -85.37
C SER A 396 -72.74 39.57 -85.70
N PRO A 397 -72.37 39.92 -86.96
CA PRO A 397 -72.98 39.68 -88.29
C PRO A 397 -72.10 38.75 -89.18
N VAL A 398 -72.31 38.48 -90.48
CA VAL A 398 -72.15 39.36 -91.67
C VAL A 398 -72.88 38.75 -92.92
N ARG A 399 -73.59 39.65 -93.63
CA ARG A 399 -73.86 39.83 -95.09
C ARG A 399 -73.13 38.91 -96.13
N THR A 400 -73.55 38.71 -97.39
CA THR A 400 -74.65 39.27 -98.25
C THR A 400 -74.95 38.36 -99.47
N LYS A 401 -76.18 38.46 -100.04
CA LYS A 401 -76.61 38.55 -101.48
C LYS A 401 -75.72 37.98 -102.63
N ASP A 402 -76.25 37.50 -103.78
CA ASP A 402 -77.53 37.82 -104.48
C ASP A 402 -77.95 36.77 -105.56
N MET A 403 -79.19 36.90 -106.08
CA MET A 403 -79.70 36.55 -107.45
C MET A 403 -79.87 35.11 -108.02
N ALA A 404 -81.17 34.76 -108.22
CA ALA A 404 -81.83 34.41 -109.51
C ALA A 404 -81.97 32.96 -110.07
N ALA A 405 -83.18 32.72 -110.64
CA ALA A 405 -83.59 31.68 -111.63
C ALA A 405 -83.59 30.19 -111.19
N SER A 406 -84.47 29.31 -111.68
CA SER A 406 -85.72 29.43 -112.48
C SER A 406 -86.74 28.34 -112.06
N SER A 407 -87.93 28.31 -112.69
CA SER A 407 -88.99 27.34 -112.38
C SER A 407 -89.15 26.22 -113.42
N THR A 408 -89.95 25.21 -113.03
CA THR A 408 -90.69 24.25 -113.87
C THR A 408 -90.03 22.88 -114.13
N GLN A 409 -90.89 21.85 -114.17
CA GLN A 409 -90.69 20.40 -114.13
C GLN A 409 -90.46 19.76 -115.54
N PRO A 410 -90.28 18.42 -115.74
CA PRO A 410 -90.50 17.28 -114.82
C PRO A 410 -89.42 16.16 -114.79
N GLY A 411 -89.61 15.19 -113.87
CA GLY A 411 -88.87 13.91 -113.84
C GLY A 411 -88.89 13.21 -112.47
N GLU A 412 -89.47 12.02 -112.37
CA GLU A 412 -89.75 11.34 -111.08
C GLU A 412 -88.54 10.67 -110.41
N GLU A 413 -87.35 10.72 -111.02
CA GLU A 413 -86.10 10.21 -110.42
C GLU A 413 -85.47 11.14 -109.36
N SER A 414 -85.93 12.39 -109.28
CA SER A 414 -85.36 13.42 -108.39
C SER A 414 -85.48 13.06 -106.90
N THR A 415 -86.62 12.50 -106.49
CA THR A 415 -87.02 12.29 -105.09
C THR A 415 -86.07 11.33 -104.35
N TYR A 416 -85.61 10.27 -105.02
CA TYR A 416 -84.71 9.29 -104.43
C TYR A 416 -83.27 9.82 -104.27
N ARG A 417 -82.76 10.61 -105.23
CA ARG A 417 -81.43 11.23 -105.07
C ARG A 417 -81.41 12.27 -103.95
N ALA A 418 -82.48 13.06 -103.82
CA ALA A 418 -82.64 14.01 -102.71
C ALA A 418 -82.63 13.30 -101.36
N LEU A 419 -83.45 12.25 -101.19
CA LEU A 419 -83.51 11.46 -99.95
C LEU A 419 -82.18 10.79 -99.59
N VAL A 420 -81.43 10.27 -100.57
CA VAL A 420 -80.10 9.68 -100.32
C VAL A 420 -79.10 10.75 -99.88
N GLN A 421 -79.05 11.90 -100.56
CA GLN A 421 -78.19 13.01 -100.15
C GLN A 421 -78.55 13.55 -98.77
N GLU A 422 -79.84 13.65 -98.44
CA GLU A 422 -80.31 14.10 -97.12
C GLU A 422 -79.97 13.07 -96.02
N LEU A 423 -80.08 11.77 -96.31
CA LEU A 423 -79.64 10.68 -95.42
C LEU A 423 -78.12 10.72 -95.17
N ASP A 424 -77.32 11.01 -96.18
CA ASP A 424 -75.85 11.08 -96.02
C ASP A 424 -75.41 12.39 -95.32
N HIS A 425 -76.10 13.51 -95.53
CA HIS A 425 -75.92 14.72 -94.71
C HIS A 425 -76.39 14.51 -93.26
N GLU A 426 -77.40 13.66 -93.02
CA GLU A 426 -77.86 13.25 -91.68
C GLU A 426 -76.84 12.32 -91.01
N ARG A 427 -76.25 11.37 -91.75
CA ARG A 427 -75.14 10.53 -91.29
C ARG A 427 -73.90 11.35 -90.94
N GLU A 428 -73.51 12.30 -91.79
CA GLU A 428 -72.34 13.15 -91.54
C GLU A 428 -72.56 14.07 -90.32
N ARG A 429 -73.77 14.60 -90.13
CA ARG A 429 -74.15 15.34 -88.92
C ARG A 429 -74.13 14.46 -87.66
N ARG A 430 -74.58 13.20 -87.75
CA ARG A 430 -74.51 12.23 -86.64
C ARG A 430 -73.08 11.84 -86.32
N TRP A 431 -72.24 11.55 -87.31
CA TRP A 431 -70.82 11.24 -87.10
C TRP A 431 -70.06 12.41 -86.45
N LYS A 432 -70.33 13.65 -86.89
CA LYS A 432 -69.80 14.86 -86.24
C LYS A 432 -70.30 15.04 -84.80
N ALA A 433 -71.55 14.66 -84.51
CA ALA A 433 -72.09 14.67 -83.15
C ALA A 433 -71.47 13.57 -82.26
N GLU A 434 -71.29 12.36 -82.79
CA GLU A 434 -70.63 11.23 -82.12
C GLU A 434 -69.18 11.58 -81.79
N GLN A 435 -68.43 12.16 -82.73
CA GLN A 435 -67.06 12.66 -82.49
C GLN A 435 -66.98 13.77 -81.44
N LEU A 436 -68.04 14.59 -81.28
CA LEU A 436 -68.12 15.58 -80.20
C LEU A 436 -68.49 14.92 -78.85
N VAL A 437 -69.37 13.91 -78.84
CA VAL A 437 -69.70 13.13 -77.64
C VAL A 437 -68.50 12.32 -77.16
N GLU A 438 -67.73 11.71 -78.06
CA GLU A 438 -66.51 10.96 -77.76
C GLU A 438 -65.49 11.88 -77.07
N LYS A 439 -65.17 13.03 -77.68
CA LYS A 439 -64.27 14.06 -77.09
C LYS A 439 -64.80 14.63 -75.77
N LEU A 440 -66.12 14.81 -75.62
CA LEU A 440 -66.70 15.23 -74.34
C LEU A 440 -66.58 14.14 -73.27
N THR A 441 -66.75 12.86 -73.61
CA THR A 441 -66.54 11.76 -72.65
C THR A 441 -65.07 11.49 -72.33
N GLU A 442 -64.14 11.85 -73.23
CA GLU A 442 -62.71 11.87 -72.97
C GLU A 442 -62.35 12.99 -71.97
N ASN A 443 -62.74 14.24 -72.27
CA ASN A 443 -62.57 15.37 -71.34
C ASN A 443 -63.21 15.12 -69.95
N ILE A 444 -64.34 14.41 -69.88
CA ILE A 444 -64.97 14.03 -68.61
C ILE A 444 -64.16 12.97 -67.86
N LYS A 445 -63.49 12.03 -68.54
CA LYS A 445 -62.58 11.06 -67.88
C LYS A 445 -61.36 11.77 -67.31
N ASP A 446 -60.78 12.72 -68.03
CA ASP A 446 -59.58 13.45 -67.60
C ASP A 446 -59.87 14.32 -66.37
N LEU A 447 -60.99 15.07 -66.39
CA LEU A 447 -61.47 15.80 -65.22
C LEU A 447 -61.78 14.87 -64.03
N GLN A 448 -62.23 13.64 -64.28
CA GLN A 448 -62.41 12.62 -63.25
C GLN A 448 -61.10 11.95 -62.78
N SER A 449 -59.98 12.07 -63.51
CA SER A 449 -58.65 11.68 -63.01
C SER A 449 -58.09 12.77 -62.13
N GLN A 450 -58.09 14.02 -62.62
CA GLN A 450 -57.64 15.20 -61.87
C GLN A 450 -58.39 15.33 -60.52
N ALA A 451 -59.72 15.17 -60.52
CA ALA A 451 -60.53 15.20 -59.29
C ALA A 451 -60.38 13.98 -58.35
N LYS A 452 -59.57 12.97 -58.73
CA LYS A 452 -59.08 11.90 -57.82
C LYS A 452 -57.69 12.24 -57.32
N GLU A 453 -56.79 12.66 -58.21
CA GLU A 453 -55.43 13.08 -57.87
C GLU A 453 -55.44 14.22 -56.83
N GLU A 454 -56.29 15.23 -56.98
CA GLU A 454 -56.50 16.27 -55.96
C GLU A 454 -56.96 15.71 -54.60
N LYS A 455 -57.80 14.67 -54.59
CA LYS A 455 -58.28 14.04 -53.34
C LYS A 455 -57.20 13.21 -52.66
N ASP A 456 -56.38 12.51 -53.43
CA ASP A 456 -55.26 11.74 -52.90
C ASP A 456 -54.16 12.68 -52.37
N ILE A 457 -53.87 13.78 -53.07
CA ILE A 457 -52.99 14.86 -52.59
C ILE A 457 -53.51 15.45 -51.28
N ASN A 458 -54.81 15.79 -51.20
CA ASN A 458 -55.41 16.38 -50.00
C ASN A 458 -55.45 15.38 -48.83
N SER A 459 -55.71 14.09 -49.10
CA SER A 459 -55.62 13.02 -48.09
C SER A 459 -54.19 12.84 -47.56
N MET A 460 -53.18 12.96 -48.42
CA MET A 460 -51.77 12.93 -48.00
C MET A 460 -51.40 14.17 -47.16
N ALA A 461 -51.90 15.36 -47.52
CA ALA A 461 -51.69 16.59 -46.77
C ALA A 461 -52.32 16.55 -45.36
N VAL A 462 -53.50 15.94 -45.21
CA VAL A 462 -54.12 15.70 -43.88
C VAL A 462 -53.26 14.74 -43.05
N TYR A 463 -52.84 13.61 -43.64
CA TYR A 463 -52.02 12.61 -42.94
C TYR A 463 -50.66 13.16 -42.46
N THR A 464 -49.96 13.95 -43.30
CA THR A 464 -48.70 14.59 -42.88
C THR A 464 -48.93 15.66 -41.82
N THR A 465 -50.01 16.43 -41.93
CA THR A 465 -50.40 17.44 -40.92
C THR A 465 -50.66 16.81 -39.55
N ASP A 466 -51.42 15.72 -39.48
CA ASP A 466 -51.71 15.04 -38.21
C ASP A 466 -50.47 14.32 -37.64
N ARG A 467 -49.60 13.78 -38.50
CA ARG A 467 -48.30 13.24 -38.05
C ARG A 467 -47.38 14.33 -37.46
N ILE A 468 -47.40 15.55 -38.00
CA ILE A 468 -46.65 16.69 -37.44
C ILE A 468 -47.24 17.09 -36.07
N LYS A 469 -48.57 17.13 -35.91
CA LYS A 469 -49.20 17.37 -34.60
C LYS A 469 -48.80 16.33 -33.55
N GLU A 470 -48.78 15.05 -33.93
CA GLU A 470 -48.38 13.95 -33.04
C GLU A 470 -46.93 14.11 -32.55
N LEU A 471 -46.01 14.50 -33.44
CA LEU A 471 -44.61 14.75 -33.11
C LEU A 471 -44.44 15.98 -32.21
N LEU A 472 -45.14 17.09 -32.51
CA LEU A 472 -45.11 18.30 -31.67
C LEU A 472 -45.70 18.06 -30.26
N LEU A 473 -46.71 17.21 -30.13
CA LEU A 473 -47.24 16.77 -28.84
C LEU A 473 -46.21 15.94 -28.06
N LYS A 474 -45.51 15.01 -28.72
CA LYS A 474 -44.43 14.23 -28.09
C LYS A 474 -43.26 15.11 -27.66
N GLU A 475 -42.83 16.05 -28.49
CA GLU A 475 -41.78 17.03 -28.14
C GLU A 475 -42.21 17.92 -26.96
N ARG A 476 -43.45 18.42 -26.96
CA ARG A 476 -43.99 19.24 -25.85
C ARG A 476 -44.02 18.45 -24.53
N ASN A 477 -44.37 17.17 -24.57
CA ASN A 477 -44.40 16.30 -23.41
C ASN A 477 -42.98 16.00 -22.89
N ALA A 478 -42.03 15.66 -23.77
CA ALA A 478 -40.62 15.51 -23.40
C ALA A 478 -40.02 16.82 -22.82
N LYS A 479 -40.41 17.98 -23.37
CA LYS A 479 -40.00 19.29 -22.88
C LYS A 479 -40.61 19.66 -21.53
N THR A 480 -41.72 19.04 -21.13
CA THR A 480 -42.30 19.23 -19.79
C THR A 480 -41.69 18.26 -18.76
N THR A 481 -41.39 17.01 -19.12
CA THR A 481 -40.66 16.09 -18.23
C THR A 481 -39.23 16.56 -17.97
N LEU A 482 -38.50 17.01 -19.00
CA LEU A 482 -37.16 17.59 -18.84
C LEU A 482 -37.15 18.84 -17.94
N ARG A 483 -38.19 19.68 -18.00
CA ARG A 483 -38.33 20.84 -17.10
C ARG A 483 -38.58 20.42 -15.64
N ALA A 484 -39.37 19.36 -15.41
CA ALA A 484 -39.57 18.83 -14.07
C ALA A 484 -38.27 18.26 -13.50
N LEU A 485 -37.52 17.48 -14.29
CA LEU A 485 -36.22 16.94 -13.88
C LEU A 485 -35.22 18.05 -13.53
N VAL A 486 -35.13 19.11 -14.36
CA VAL A 486 -34.27 20.27 -14.08
C VAL A 486 -34.70 21.02 -12.81
N HIS A 487 -35.99 21.06 -12.48
CA HIS A 487 -36.47 21.65 -11.22
C HIS A 487 -36.05 20.80 -10.00
N GLN A 488 -36.23 19.48 -10.07
CA GLN A 488 -35.81 18.55 -9.00
C GLN A 488 -34.30 18.60 -8.78
N LEU A 489 -33.50 18.56 -9.84
CA LEU A 489 -32.05 18.72 -9.77
C LEU A 489 -31.64 20.10 -9.22
N SER A 490 -32.41 21.16 -9.47
CA SER A 490 -32.17 22.47 -8.87
C SER A 490 -32.44 22.47 -7.35
N GLU A 491 -33.53 21.84 -6.90
CA GLU A 491 -33.84 21.68 -5.48
C GLU A 491 -32.81 20.82 -4.74
N GLU A 492 -32.30 19.75 -5.37
CA GLU A 492 -31.26 18.89 -4.80
C GLU A 492 -29.91 19.62 -4.72
N ASN A 493 -29.53 20.37 -5.75
CA ASN A 493 -28.35 21.24 -5.68
C ASN A 493 -28.48 22.33 -4.60
N GLU A 494 -29.67 22.88 -4.37
CA GLU A 494 -29.89 23.82 -3.28
C GLU A 494 -29.79 23.16 -1.88
N LYS A 495 -30.36 21.97 -1.70
CA LYS A 495 -30.21 21.16 -0.47
C LYS A 495 -28.74 20.87 -0.18
N LEU A 496 -28.02 20.29 -1.14
CA LEU A 496 -26.59 19.97 -1.02
C LEU A 496 -25.73 21.23 -0.79
N SER A 497 -26.08 22.37 -1.41
CA SER A 497 -25.44 23.66 -1.16
C SER A 497 -25.63 24.12 0.29
N ASN A 498 -26.82 23.95 0.85
CA ASN A 498 -27.14 24.34 2.22
C ASN A 498 -26.55 23.37 3.27
N GLU A 499 -26.53 22.07 2.99
CA GLU A 499 -25.80 21.07 3.80
C GLU A 499 -24.30 21.38 3.81
N ARG A 500 -23.69 21.66 2.66
CA ARG A 500 -22.27 22.07 2.56
C ARG A 500 -21.97 23.31 3.41
N LYS A 501 -22.84 24.33 3.40
CA LYS A 501 -22.71 25.52 4.28
C LYS A 501 -22.80 25.16 5.76
N GLN A 502 -23.65 24.20 6.12
CA GLN A 502 -23.75 23.73 7.51
C GLN A 502 -22.51 22.95 7.93
N PHE A 503 -21.91 22.14 7.04
CA PHE A 503 -20.64 21.47 7.30
C PHE A 503 -19.48 22.47 7.46
N THR A 504 -19.33 23.46 6.56
CA THR A 504 -18.27 24.48 6.71
C THR A 504 -18.45 25.29 8.00
N SER A 505 -19.69 25.62 8.40
CA SER A 505 -19.94 26.31 9.68
C SER A 505 -19.48 25.48 10.89
N ARG A 506 -19.72 24.16 10.88
CA ARG A 506 -19.23 23.25 11.93
C ARG A 506 -17.70 23.14 11.91
N GLU A 507 -17.11 23.10 10.73
CA GLU A 507 -15.65 23.07 10.55
C GLU A 507 -15.00 24.35 11.10
N ASP A 508 -15.54 25.54 10.78
CA ASP A 508 -15.10 26.82 11.33
C ASP A 508 -15.22 26.87 12.86
N ASP A 509 -16.30 26.31 13.43
CA ASP A 509 -16.50 26.21 14.88
C ASP A 509 -15.46 25.26 15.50
N HIS A 510 -15.20 24.11 14.88
CA HIS A 510 -14.15 23.17 15.33
C HIS A 510 -12.75 23.78 15.26
N GLN A 511 -12.39 24.46 14.16
CA GLN A 511 -11.12 25.17 14.03
C GLN A 511 -10.97 26.26 15.12
N ARG A 512 -12.05 26.97 15.46
CA ARG A 512 -12.06 27.92 16.59
C ARG A 512 -11.83 27.22 17.94
N THR A 513 -12.38 26.03 18.18
CA THR A 513 -12.10 25.28 19.42
C THR A 513 -10.68 24.72 19.48
N LEU A 514 -10.13 24.23 18.37
CA LEU A 514 -8.74 23.77 18.31
C LEU A 514 -7.77 24.91 18.62
N LYS A 515 -7.98 26.08 18.01
CA LYS A 515 -7.15 27.27 18.26
C LYS A 515 -7.21 27.75 19.71
N GLN A 516 -8.36 27.61 20.38
CA GLN A 516 -8.48 27.90 21.82
C GLN A 516 -7.71 26.91 22.70
N LEU A 517 -7.57 25.65 22.27
CA LEU A 517 -6.77 24.63 22.95
C LEU A 517 -5.27 24.85 22.69
N GLU A 518 -4.86 25.19 21.47
CA GLU A 518 -3.49 25.59 21.13
C GLU A 518 -3.06 26.81 21.97
N ASP A 519 -3.90 27.86 22.01
CA ASP A 519 -3.72 29.03 22.86
C ASP A 519 -3.65 28.70 24.36
N ALA A 520 -4.22 27.57 24.81
CA ALA A 520 -4.14 27.12 26.20
C ALA A 520 -2.85 26.32 26.47
N VAL A 521 -2.44 25.44 25.54
CA VAL A 521 -1.18 24.69 25.61
C VAL A 521 0.00 25.67 25.63
N CYS A 522 0.05 26.64 24.72
CA CYS A 522 1.10 27.67 24.70
C CYS A 522 1.22 28.44 26.03
N LYS A 523 0.10 28.68 26.74
CA LYS A 523 0.10 29.33 28.06
C LYS A 523 0.63 28.40 29.16
N LEU A 524 0.31 27.12 29.11
CA LEU A 524 0.83 26.12 30.06
C LEU A 524 2.33 25.88 29.87
N GLU A 525 2.81 25.81 28.62
CA GLU A 525 4.24 25.69 28.32
C GLU A 525 5.03 26.92 28.77
N ALA A 526 4.51 28.14 28.51
CA ALA A 526 5.10 29.38 29.01
C ALA A 526 5.17 29.40 30.55
N GLN A 527 4.13 28.92 31.25
CA GLN A 527 4.15 28.77 32.71
C GLN A 527 5.17 27.73 33.18
N ARG A 528 5.31 26.60 32.48
CA ARG A 528 6.30 25.55 32.80
C ARG A 528 7.73 26.07 32.69
N ILE A 529 8.06 26.75 31.59
CA ILE A 529 9.36 27.39 31.36
C ILE A 529 9.63 28.48 32.42
N GLN A 530 8.60 29.23 32.83
CA GLN A 530 8.72 30.21 33.91
C GLN A 530 9.01 29.57 35.27
N GLN A 531 8.43 28.39 35.57
CA GLN A 531 8.71 27.63 36.80
C GLN A 531 10.14 27.07 36.79
N GLU A 532 10.55 26.40 35.71
CA GLU A 532 11.91 25.90 35.50
C GLU A 532 12.96 27.02 35.69
N ALA A 533 12.70 28.22 35.15
CA ALA A 533 13.57 29.39 35.30
C ALA A 533 13.61 29.97 36.73
N VAL A 534 12.60 29.72 37.57
CA VAL A 534 12.60 30.09 39.00
C VAL A 534 13.36 29.06 39.83
N GLU A 535 13.23 27.77 39.52
CA GLU A 535 13.97 26.70 40.20
C GLU A 535 15.47 26.77 39.91
N MET A 536 15.85 26.98 38.64
CA MET A 536 17.24 27.26 38.23
C MET A 536 17.87 28.42 39.04
N LYS A 537 17.11 29.50 39.30
CA LYS A 537 17.59 30.62 40.13
C LYS A 537 17.76 30.24 41.59
N ARG A 538 16.84 29.44 42.16
CA ARG A 538 16.95 28.93 43.54
C ARG A 538 18.18 28.04 43.73
N VAL A 539 18.49 27.17 42.76
CA VAL A 539 19.69 26.33 42.76
C VAL A 539 20.95 27.20 42.72
N GLN A 540 21.05 28.14 41.78
CA GLN A 540 22.21 29.04 41.69
C GLN A 540 22.40 29.92 42.94
N GLU A 541 21.32 30.32 43.61
CA GLU A 541 21.41 30.99 44.91
C GLU A 541 21.93 30.08 46.03
N ALA A 542 21.52 28.80 46.05
CA ALA A 542 22.00 27.83 47.02
C ALA A 542 23.50 27.53 46.83
N GLU A 543 23.94 27.30 45.58
CA GLU A 543 25.34 27.12 45.23
C GLU A 543 26.21 28.30 45.67
N ARG A 544 25.75 29.54 45.44
CA ARG A 544 26.44 30.76 45.88
C ARG A 544 26.55 30.83 47.40
N LYS A 545 25.48 30.49 48.14
CA LYS A 545 25.46 30.45 49.62
C LYS A 545 26.43 29.39 50.17
N VAL A 546 26.47 28.19 49.55
CA VAL A 546 27.46 27.16 49.89
C VAL A 546 28.88 27.65 49.64
N SER A 547 29.16 28.31 48.51
CA SER A 547 30.49 28.85 48.20
C SER A 547 30.94 29.95 49.17
N THR A 548 30.02 30.81 49.63
CA THR A 548 30.35 31.80 50.67
C THR A 548 30.68 31.14 52.01
N SER A 549 29.87 30.19 52.47
CA SER A 549 30.11 29.53 53.76
C SER A 549 31.31 28.57 53.76
N GLN A 550 31.74 28.08 52.58
CA GLN A 550 33.02 27.40 52.42
C GLN A 550 34.20 28.36 52.68
N ARG A 551 34.19 29.56 52.07
CA ARG A 551 35.24 30.58 52.30
C ARG A 551 35.27 31.07 53.75
N GLU A 552 34.12 31.23 54.39
CA GLU A 552 34.04 31.55 55.82
C GLU A 552 34.69 30.46 56.69
N ASN A 553 34.44 29.18 56.37
CA ASN A 553 35.09 28.05 57.05
C ASN A 553 36.61 28.04 56.84
N GLU A 554 37.11 28.38 55.66
CA GLU A 554 38.55 28.48 55.38
C GLU A 554 39.22 29.60 56.18
N LEU A 555 38.57 30.77 56.28
CA LEU A 555 39.03 31.90 57.09
C LEU A 555 39.03 31.57 58.59
N LEU A 556 37.99 30.90 59.09
CA LEU A 556 37.93 30.42 60.48
C LEU A 556 39.04 29.38 60.77
N ARG A 557 39.29 28.45 59.84
CA ARG A 557 40.40 27.48 59.92
C ARG A 557 41.80 28.13 59.84
N ALA A 558 41.93 29.32 59.24
CA ALA A 558 43.16 30.11 59.30
C ALA A 558 43.31 30.79 60.67
N SER A 559 42.26 31.44 61.17
CA SER A 559 42.24 32.10 62.49
C SER A 559 42.56 31.13 63.63
N VAL A 560 41.93 29.96 63.67
CA VAL A 560 42.16 28.94 64.72
C VAL A 560 43.63 28.48 64.77
N ARG A 561 44.32 28.39 63.62
CA ARG A 561 45.76 28.07 63.59
C ARG A 561 46.61 29.18 64.23
N GLN A 562 46.36 30.44 63.88
CA GLN A 562 47.05 31.60 64.46
C GLN A 562 46.79 31.73 65.98
N HIS A 563 45.59 31.38 66.46
CA HIS A 563 45.31 31.34 67.89
C HIS A 563 46.03 30.20 68.62
N LYS A 564 46.17 29.02 67.99
CA LYS A 564 46.92 27.89 68.56
C LYS A 564 48.40 28.24 68.80
N GLU A 565 49.04 28.90 67.84
CA GLU A 565 50.43 29.37 67.93
C GLU A 565 50.64 30.34 69.11
N LYS A 566 49.72 31.31 69.30
CA LYS A 566 49.76 32.26 70.42
C LYS A 566 49.57 31.60 71.79
N VAL A 567 48.71 30.58 71.89
CA VAL A 567 48.52 29.81 73.13
C VAL A 567 49.79 29.02 73.49
N GLN A 568 50.49 28.50 72.48
CA GLN A 568 51.74 27.74 72.68
C GLN A 568 52.85 28.63 73.26
N GLN A 569 53.03 29.86 72.73
CA GLN A 569 53.96 30.87 73.25
C GLN A 569 53.65 31.30 74.69
N LEU A 570 52.37 31.41 75.06
CA LEU A 570 51.94 31.73 76.43
C LEU A 570 52.22 30.58 77.42
N HIS A 571 52.18 29.33 76.97
CA HIS A 571 52.43 28.16 77.81
C HIS A 571 53.91 28.09 78.25
N GLU A 572 54.84 28.35 77.33
CA GLU A 572 56.29 28.41 77.60
C GLU A 572 56.63 29.48 78.64
N LEU A 573 56.01 30.67 78.54
CA LEU A 573 56.15 31.74 79.54
C LEU A 573 55.60 31.37 80.92
N LEU A 574 54.55 30.54 80.99
CA LEU A 574 53.97 30.10 82.27
C LEU A 574 54.90 29.11 82.98
N THR A 575 55.43 28.11 82.26
CA THR A 575 56.33 27.10 82.84
C THR A 575 57.64 27.71 83.38
N SER A 576 58.14 28.76 82.73
CA SER A 576 59.27 29.56 83.21
C SER A 576 59.00 30.21 84.57
N LYS A 577 57.78 30.73 84.79
CA LYS A 577 57.39 31.31 86.08
C LYS A 577 57.13 30.29 87.19
N GLU A 578 56.58 29.11 86.87
CA GLU A 578 56.45 28.04 87.87
C GLU A 578 57.82 27.57 88.41
N GLN A 579 58.85 27.51 87.57
CA GLN A 579 60.21 27.17 88.01
C GLN A 579 60.83 28.24 88.92
N ALA A 580 60.40 29.50 88.85
CA ALA A 580 60.86 30.56 89.76
C ALA A 580 60.30 30.36 91.18
N HIS A 581 58.97 30.22 91.33
CA HIS A 581 58.34 30.05 92.64
C HIS A 581 58.70 28.74 93.34
N ARG A 582 59.03 27.66 92.61
CA ARG A 582 59.52 26.41 93.23
C ARG A 582 60.84 26.58 93.99
N LYS A 583 61.66 27.59 93.66
CA LYS A 583 62.91 27.89 94.40
C LYS A 583 62.69 28.72 95.66
N GLU A 584 61.48 29.22 95.88
CA GLU A 584 61.12 30.12 96.99
C GLU A 584 60.60 29.32 98.22
N LEU A 585 59.93 28.19 97.99
CA LEU A 585 59.30 27.37 99.05
C LEU A 585 60.27 26.49 99.84
N ASP A 586 61.47 26.21 99.32
CA ASP A 586 62.34 25.10 99.75
C ASP A 586 63.11 25.34 101.08
N THR A 587 62.63 26.25 101.94
CA THR A 587 63.43 26.88 103.01
C THR A 587 62.84 26.82 104.42
N ARG A 588 61.73 26.10 104.67
CA ARG A 588 61.06 26.13 106.01
C ARG A 588 60.64 24.79 106.62
N VAL A 589 61.57 24.23 107.40
CA VAL A 589 61.41 23.75 108.80
C VAL A 589 60.52 22.51 109.07
N THR A 590 60.82 21.83 110.17
CA THR A 590 60.33 20.50 110.57
C THR A 590 59.61 20.50 111.95
N LEU A 591 59.16 19.30 112.36
CA LEU A 591 58.81 18.83 113.73
C LEU A 591 57.33 18.70 114.11
N ASN A 592 57.08 17.72 115.00
CA ASN A 592 55.77 17.25 115.43
C ASN A 592 55.30 17.94 116.73
N GLY A 593 54.00 18.19 116.82
CA GLY A 593 53.30 18.67 118.02
C GLY A 593 51.82 18.24 118.03
N PRO A 594 51.05 18.49 119.10
CA PRO A 594 49.66 18.00 119.22
C PRO A 594 48.72 18.55 118.13
N GLU A 595 49.01 19.72 117.56
CA GLU A 595 48.30 20.28 116.39
C GLU A 595 48.34 19.34 115.18
N PHE A 596 49.36 18.47 115.07
CA PHE A 596 49.43 17.42 114.06
C PHE A 596 48.31 16.38 114.21
N GLN A 597 47.85 16.08 115.44
CA GLN A 597 46.74 15.15 115.63
C GLN A 597 45.39 15.76 115.23
N GLU A 598 45.18 17.07 115.48
CA GLU A 598 44.00 17.76 114.95
C GLU A 598 44.08 17.90 113.41
N ALA A 599 45.25 18.24 112.86
CA ALA A 599 45.47 18.28 111.42
C ALA A 599 45.23 16.91 110.76
N VAL A 600 45.71 15.81 111.36
CA VAL A 600 45.45 14.43 110.91
C VAL A 600 43.97 14.10 111.01
N ALA A 601 43.26 14.42 112.10
CA ALA A 601 41.82 14.19 112.20
C ALA A 601 41.03 14.98 111.13
N LYS A 602 41.47 16.21 110.84
CA LYS A 602 40.89 17.09 109.81
C LYS A 602 41.13 16.54 108.41
N GLU A 603 42.34 16.02 108.14
CA GLU A 603 42.72 15.41 106.86
C GLU A 603 42.13 14.00 106.67
N VAL A 604 41.94 13.23 107.75
CA VAL A 604 41.14 11.98 107.76
C VAL A 604 39.69 12.29 107.40
N SER A 605 39.03 13.22 108.09
CA SER A 605 37.64 13.56 107.77
C SER A 605 37.46 14.18 106.36
N LYS A 606 38.55 14.70 105.76
CA LYS A 606 38.61 15.20 104.38
C LYS A 606 38.84 14.07 103.36
N THR A 607 39.67 13.08 103.69
CA THR A 607 39.87 11.88 102.87
C THR A 607 38.70 10.90 102.94
N GLU A 608 37.96 10.85 104.06
CA GLU A 608 36.67 10.16 104.17
C GLU A 608 35.59 10.81 103.29
N ARG A 609 35.54 12.15 103.23
CA ARG A 609 34.64 12.88 102.31
C ARG A 609 34.99 12.60 100.86
N LEU A 610 36.28 12.61 100.51
CA LEU A 610 36.77 12.24 99.18
C LEU A 610 36.40 10.78 98.82
N HIS A 611 36.58 9.82 99.72
CA HIS A 611 36.17 8.43 99.49
C HIS A 611 34.67 8.30 99.29
N ASN A 612 33.84 8.93 100.12
CA ASN A 612 32.38 8.91 99.95
C ASN A 612 31.93 9.58 98.64
N GLN A 613 32.61 10.64 98.22
CA GLN A 613 32.37 11.28 96.92
C GLN A 613 32.76 10.36 95.75
N GLN A 614 33.92 9.70 95.82
CA GLN A 614 34.35 8.71 94.83
C GLN A 614 33.40 7.51 94.76
N ILE A 615 32.93 6.99 95.90
CA ILE A 615 31.93 5.91 95.95
C ILE A 615 30.63 6.35 95.27
N LYS A 616 30.17 7.58 95.51
CA LYS A 616 28.99 8.14 94.84
C LYS A 616 29.19 8.29 93.33
N GLU A 617 30.34 8.78 92.90
CA GLU A 617 30.71 8.84 91.48
C GLU A 617 30.77 7.45 90.83
N PHE A 618 31.29 6.43 91.52
CA PHE A 618 31.29 5.05 91.02
C PHE A 618 29.87 4.47 90.94
N GLN A 619 29.00 4.75 91.91
CA GLN A 619 27.58 4.35 91.84
C GLN A 619 26.84 5.05 90.69
N GLU A 620 27.14 6.32 90.42
CA GLU A 620 26.56 7.07 89.29
C GLU A 620 27.09 6.58 87.94
N LYS A 621 28.40 6.27 87.84
CA LYS A 621 29.02 5.62 86.67
C LYS A 621 28.43 4.22 86.42
N MET A 622 28.23 3.41 87.46
CA MET A 622 27.60 2.09 87.35
C MET A 622 26.15 2.17 86.86
N LYS A 623 25.37 3.17 87.32
CA LYS A 623 24.02 3.42 86.82
C LYS A 623 24.03 3.88 85.35
N ALA A 624 24.95 4.77 84.98
CA ALA A 624 25.10 5.22 83.59
C ALA A 624 25.49 4.08 82.65
N LEU A 625 26.42 3.20 83.04
CA LEU A 625 26.80 1.99 82.31
C LEU A 625 25.64 0.98 82.21
N SER A 626 24.86 0.81 83.29
CA SER A 626 23.68 -0.05 83.27
C SER A 626 22.61 0.46 82.29
N GLN A 627 22.38 1.78 82.28
CA GLN A 627 21.45 2.41 81.32
C GLN A 627 21.94 2.27 79.88
N GLN A 628 23.23 2.52 79.61
CA GLN A 628 23.82 2.32 78.30
C GLN A 628 23.70 0.87 77.81
N TYR A 629 23.75 -0.11 78.72
CA TYR A 629 23.55 -1.52 78.37
C TYR A 629 22.09 -1.83 78.03
N THR A 630 21.11 -1.27 78.77
CA THR A 630 19.68 -1.43 78.42
C THR A 630 19.30 -0.70 77.14
N ASP A 631 19.85 0.50 76.90
CA ASP A 631 19.66 1.26 75.66
C ASP A 631 20.15 0.42 74.46
N LEU A 632 21.32 -0.22 74.61
CA LEU A 632 21.91 -1.10 73.58
C LEU A 632 21.10 -2.40 73.39
N GLU A 633 20.57 -3.01 74.45
CA GLU A 633 19.67 -4.17 74.34
C GLU A 633 18.40 -3.82 73.54
N ASP A 634 17.80 -2.66 73.78
CA ASP A 634 16.60 -2.22 73.06
C ASP A 634 16.92 -1.83 71.60
N GLU A 635 18.09 -1.26 71.30
CA GLU A 635 18.59 -1.11 69.92
C GLU A 635 18.74 -2.46 69.21
N PHE A 636 19.33 -3.47 69.85
CA PHE A 636 19.44 -4.83 69.29
C PHE A 636 18.07 -5.48 69.06
N ARG A 637 17.10 -5.29 69.98
CA ARG A 637 15.72 -5.78 69.82
C ARG A 637 15.02 -5.09 68.66
N ALA A 638 15.16 -3.77 68.51
CA ALA A 638 14.64 -3.02 67.38
C ALA A 638 15.22 -3.50 66.05
N ALA A 639 16.54 -3.73 65.98
CA ALA A 639 17.21 -4.26 64.80
C ALA A 639 16.68 -5.66 64.41
N LEU A 640 16.50 -6.57 65.39
CA LEU A 640 15.93 -7.90 65.16
C LEU A 640 14.47 -7.83 64.66
N ILE A 641 13.67 -6.90 65.16
CA ILE A 641 12.29 -6.68 64.69
C ILE A 641 12.29 -6.18 63.24
N ILE A 642 13.11 -5.18 62.91
CA ILE A 642 13.25 -4.65 61.54
C ILE A 642 13.69 -5.75 60.55
N GLU A 643 14.69 -6.54 60.92
CA GLU A 643 15.19 -7.60 60.05
C GLU A 643 14.18 -8.76 59.92
N SER A 644 13.41 -9.08 60.97
CA SER A 644 12.28 -10.02 60.86
C SER A 644 11.18 -9.52 59.91
N GLY A 645 10.96 -8.19 59.88
CA GLY A 645 10.08 -7.54 58.92
C GLY A 645 10.57 -7.69 57.48
N ARG A 646 11.87 -7.45 57.23
CA ARG A 646 12.51 -7.64 55.92
C ARG A 646 12.45 -9.10 55.46
N PHE A 647 12.76 -10.06 56.33
CA PHE A 647 12.64 -11.48 55.99
C PHE A 647 11.19 -11.86 55.63
N LYS A 648 10.21 -11.24 56.28
CA LYS A 648 8.80 -11.41 55.90
C LYS A 648 8.49 -10.76 54.54
N GLU A 649 8.89 -9.51 54.28
CA GLU A 649 8.67 -8.85 52.98
C GLU A 649 9.32 -9.64 51.82
N VAL A 650 10.52 -10.17 52.02
CA VAL A 650 11.20 -11.05 51.06
C VAL A 650 10.43 -12.36 50.85
N LYS A 651 9.92 -12.99 51.92
CA LYS A 651 9.10 -14.20 51.82
C LYS A 651 7.78 -13.94 51.09
N ASP A 652 7.04 -12.92 51.49
CA ASP A 652 5.76 -12.53 50.89
C ASP A 652 5.97 -12.20 49.39
N GLY A 653 7.12 -11.62 49.02
CA GLY A 653 7.55 -11.43 47.62
C GLY A 653 7.83 -12.74 46.87
N PHE A 654 8.53 -13.71 47.47
CA PHE A 654 8.73 -15.04 46.88
C PHE A 654 7.42 -15.82 46.70
N ASP A 655 6.49 -15.72 47.65
CA ASP A 655 5.16 -16.32 47.56
C ASP A 655 4.37 -15.68 46.40
N THR A 656 4.39 -14.34 46.29
CA THR A 656 3.75 -13.60 45.17
C THR A 656 4.31 -14.03 43.81
N ILE A 657 5.65 -14.09 43.65
CA ILE A 657 6.29 -14.55 42.41
C ILE A 657 5.93 -16.02 42.10
N THR A 658 5.68 -16.84 43.13
CA THR A 658 5.26 -18.24 42.94
C THR A 658 3.82 -18.33 42.44
N GLU A 659 2.93 -17.43 42.85
CA GLU A 659 1.56 -17.30 42.33
C GLU A 659 1.57 -16.77 40.87
N GLU A 660 2.31 -15.70 40.58
CA GLU A 660 2.50 -15.19 39.20
C GLU A 660 3.06 -16.28 38.25
N LEU A 661 4.04 -17.06 38.72
CA LEU A 661 4.59 -18.20 37.98
C LEU A 661 3.54 -19.30 37.72
N ALA A 662 2.59 -19.50 38.63
CA ALA A 662 1.49 -20.45 38.44
C ALA A 662 0.47 -19.93 37.42
N GLU A 663 0.11 -18.65 37.47
CA GLU A 663 -0.77 -18.01 36.48
C GLU A 663 -0.15 -18.03 35.08
N HIS A 664 1.13 -17.67 34.94
CA HIS A 664 1.84 -17.74 33.66
C HIS A 664 1.92 -19.18 33.10
N LYS A 665 2.07 -20.20 33.96
CA LYS A 665 1.99 -21.62 33.54
C LYS A 665 0.59 -21.98 33.04
N ALA A 666 -0.47 -21.51 33.70
CA ALA A 666 -1.85 -21.73 33.28
C ALA A 666 -2.16 -21.03 31.95
N ALA A 667 -1.73 -19.77 31.78
CA ALA A 667 -1.86 -19.02 30.54
C ALA A 667 -1.10 -19.69 29.37
N LEU A 668 0.12 -20.17 29.61
CA LEU A 668 0.90 -20.93 28.62
C LEU A 668 0.22 -22.24 28.22
N ALA A 669 -0.38 -22.97 29.18
CA ALA A 669 -1.16 -24.16 28.91
C ALA A 669 -2.43 -23.86 28.07
N GLN A 670 -3.13 -22.77 28.38
CA GLN A 670 -4.28 -22.31 27.59
C GLN A 670 -3.88 -21.88 26.18
N SER A 671 -2.73 -21.22 26.02
CA SER A 671 -2.17 -20.84 24.71
C SER A 671 -1.85 -22.06 23.86
N ARG A 672 -1.14 -23.06 24.42
CA ARG A 672 -0.87 -24.35 23.76
C ARG A 672 -2.14 -25.13 23.39
N LEU A 673 -3.24 -24.96 24.15
CA LEU A 673 -4.53 -25.54 23.78
C LEU A 673 -5.19 -24.82 22.59
N LYS A 674 -5.08 -23.47 22.52
CA LYS A 674 -5.53 -22.67 21.37
C LYS A 674 -4.71 -23.00 20.12
N GLU A 675 -3.39 -23.14 20.26
CA GLU A 675 -2.44 -23.57 19.21
C GLU A 675 -2.79 -24.96 18.65
N LYS A 676 -3.10 -25.94 19.51
CA LYS A 676 -3.56 -27.26 19.03
C LYS A 676 -4.89 -27.18 18.28
N LYS A 677 -5.81 -26.30 18.70
CA LYS A 677 -7.09 -26.09 17.99
C LYS A 677 -6.88 -25.43 16.63
N SER A 678 -6.00 -24.44 16.51
CA SER A 678 -5.69 -23.83 15.22
C SER A 678 -4.90 -24.77 14.30
N ALA A 679 -3.99 -25.59 14.84
CA ALA A 679 -3.29 -26.62 14.07
C ALA A 679 -4.26 -27.66 13.48
N ASN A 680 -5.25 -28.14 14.26
CA ASN A 680 -6.30 -29.02 13.76
C ASN A 680 -7.13 -28.34 12.65
N LEU A 681 -7.55 -27.09 12.86
CA LEU A 681 -8.32 -26.33 11.84
C LEU A 681 -7.49 -26.12 10.55
N ILE A 682 -6.19 -25.85 10.66
CA ILE A 682 -5.27 -25.76 9.52
C ILE A 682 -5.16 -27.12 8.81
N GLN A 683 -5.14 -28.24 9.54
CA GLN A 683 -5.14 -29.59 8.96
C GLN A 683 -6.45 -29.90 8.21
N GLU A 684 -7.60 -29.53 8.78
CA GLU A 684 -8.92 -29.68 8.16
C GLU A 684 -9.04 -28.83 6.88
N LEU A 685 -8.68 -27.55 6.94
CA LEU A 685 -8.63 -26.64 5.79
C LEU A 685 -7.65 -27.13 4.71
N THR A 686 -6.49 -27.66 5.11
CA THR A 686 -5.51 -28.27 4.18
C THR A 686 -6.08 -29.54 3.53
N GLY A 687 -6.88 -30.33 4.26
CA GLY A 687 -7.64 -31.46 3.72
C GLY A 687 -8.65 -31.01 2.67
N MET A 688 -9.47 -30.02 3.00
CA MET A 688 -10.47 -29.44 2.10
C MET A 688 -9.84 -28.84 0.83
N VAL A 689 -8.73 -28.12 0.95
CA VAL A 689 -7.97 -27.57 -0.20
C VAL A 689 -7.39 -28.68 -1.08
N LYS A 690 -6.89 -29.78 -0.50
CA LYS A 690 -6.45 -30.96 -1.26
C LYS A 690 -7.62 -31.63 -1.99
N GLU A 691 -8.79 -31.74 -1.36
CA GLU A 691 -9.98 -32.32 -1.97
C GLU A 691 -10.49 -31.45 -3.15
N GLN A 692 -10.61 -30.13 -2.96
CA GLN A 692 -10.99 -29.21 -4.02
C GLN A 692 -9.98 -29.22 -5.18
N LYS A 693 -8.68 -29.35 -4.89
CA LYS A 693 -7.64 -29.51 -5.92
C LYS A 693 -7.81 -30.81 -6.71
N SER A 694 -8.23 -31.92 -6.08
CA SER A 694 -8.61 -33.15 -6.79
C SER A 694 -9.82 -32.92 -7.69
N ARG A 695 -10.92 -32.40 -7.13
CA ARG A 695 -12.17 -32.11 -7.87
C ARG A 695 -11.90 -31.23 -9.12
N ILE A 696 -11.03 -30.22 -9.00
CA ILE A 696 -10.61 -29.36 -10.13
C ILE A 696 -9.79 -30.13 -11.17
N ALA A 697 -8.89 -31.04 -10.74
CA ALA A 697 -8.12 -31.89 -11.65
C ALA A 697 -9.04 -32.88 -12.40
N ASP A 698 -10.01 -33.48 -11.71
CA ASP A 698 -11.00 -34.41 -12.29
C ASP A 698 -11.90 -33.70 -13.32
N ILE A 699 -12.38 -32.49 -13.01
CA ILE A 699 -13.15 -31.65 -13.94
C ILE A 699 -12.30 -31.27 -15.16
N THR A 700 -11.02 -30.94 -14.96
CA THR A 700 -10.08 -30.58 -16.03
C THR A 700 -9.81 -31.78 -16.94
N LYS A 701 -9.64 -32.98 -16.36
CA LYS A 701 -9.51 -34.24 -17.09
C LYS A 701 -10.76 -34.55 -17.92
N ALA A 702 -11.96 -34.46 -17.33
CA ALA A 702 -13.22 -34.65 -18.04
C ALA A 702 -13.40 -33.65 -19.20
N LYS A 703 -12.99 -32.37 -19.02
CA LYS A 703 -12.97 -31.35 -20.08
C LYS A 703 -11.96 -31.68 -21.19
N GLN A 704 -10.80 -32.25 -20.84
CA GLN A 704 -9.79 -32.70 -21.81
C GLN A 704 -10.27 -33.92 -22.60
N GLU A 705 -10.92 -34.89 -21.95
CA GLU A 705 -11.55 -36.06 -22.58
C GLU A 705 -12.69 -35.61 -23.53
N ALA A 706 -13.59 -34.73 -23.08
CA ALA A 706 -14.67 -34.18 -23.90
C ALA A 706 -14.16 -33.40 -25.13
N THR A 707 -13.13 -32.55 -24.97
CA THR A 707 -12.53 -31.83 -26.11
C THR A 707 -11.76 -32.76 -27.06
N SER A 708 -11.22 -33.89 -26.58
CA SER A 708 -10.64 -34.92 -27.46
C SER A 708 -11.72 -35.63 -28.31
N SER A 709 -12.87 -35.94 -27.70
CA SER A 709 -14.04 -36.53 -28.39
C SER A 709 -14.61 -35.58 -29.45
N LEU A 710 -14.75 -34.29 -29.13
CA LEU A 710 -15.15 -33.27 -30.11
C LEU A 710 -14.15 -33.13 -31.26
N LYS A 711 -12.83 -33.12 -30.98
CA LYS A 711 -11.80 -33.11 -32.03
C LYS A 711 -11.85 -34.37 -32.92
N SER A 712 -12.20 -35.53 -32.37
CA SER A 712 -12.42 -36.74 -33.17
C SER A 712 -13.67 -36.63 -34.05
N LYS A 713 -14.77 -36.08 -33.53
CA LYS A 713 -15.99 -35.84 -34.32
C LYS A 713 -15.75 -34.84 -35.45
N ILE A 714 -15.01 -33.76 -35.20
CA ILE A 714 -14.62 -32.76 -36.22
C ILE A 714 -13.84 -33.44 -37.35
N ARG A 715 -12.78 -34.22 -37.05
CA ARG A 715 -12.03 -34.97 -38.07
C ARG A 715 -12.88 -35.92 -38.89
N ASN A 716 -13.83 -36.61 -38.26
CA ASN A 716 -14.74 -37.50 -38.98
C ASN A 716 -15.67 -36.72 -39.93
N MET A 717 -16.16 -35.54 -39.53
CA MET A 717 -16.93 -34.66 -40.42
C MET A 717 -16.06 -34.07 -41.54
N GLU A 718 -14.81 -33.69 -41.26
CA GLU A 718 -13.84 -33.23 -42.27
C GLU A 718 -13.59 -34.30 -43.35
N MET A 719 -13.42 -35.56 -42.96
CA MET A 719 -13.29 -36.68 -43.92
C MET A 719 -14.55 -36.86 -44.78
N VAL A 720 -15.74 -36.84 -44.18
CA VAL A 720 -17.02 -36.96 -44.92
C VAL A 720 -17.21 -35.79 -45.91
N VAL A 721 -16.86 -34.57 -45.50
CA VAL A 721 -16.90 -33.39 -46.39
C VAL A 721 -15.91 -33.55 -47.55
N GLU A 722 -14.74 -34.13 -47.34
CA GLU A 722 -13.76 -34.38 -48.41
C GLU A 722 -14.21 -35.52 -49.36
N GLU A 723 -14.91 -36.53 -48.86
CA GLU A 723 -15.56 -37.53 -49.70
C GLU A 723 -16.68 -36.95 -50.57
N GLU A 724 -17.53 -36.07 -50.03
CA GLU A 724 -18.59 -35.40 -50.82
C GLU A 724 -18.02 -34.48 -51.90
N LYS A 725 -16.88 -33.80 -51.65
CA LYS A 725 -16.16 -33.07 -52.71
C LYS A 725 -15.72 -34.01 -53.84
N ARG A 726 -15.16 -35.18 -53.53
CA ARG A 726 -14.73 -36.18 -54.53
C ARG A 726 -15.91 -36.69 -55.36
N LYS A 727 -17.04 -37.01 -54.72
CA LYS A 727 -18.30 -37.39 -55.39
C LYS A 727 -18.81 -36.26 -56.31
N THR A 728 -18.74 -35.01 -55.86
CA THR A 728 -19.13 -33.84 -56.65
C THR A 728 -18.28 -33.70 -57.91
N ILE A 729 -16.95 -33.84 -57.82
CA ILE A 729 -16.04 -33.81 -58.98
C ILE A 729 -16.36 -34.96 -59.95
N GLN A 730 -16.63 -36.16 -59.44
CA GLN A 730 -17.02 -37.32 -60.27
C GLN A 730 -18.34 -37.09 -61.01
N ILE A 731 -19.33 -36.48 -60.35
CA ILE A 731 -20.60 -36.06 -60.98
C ILE A 731 -20.36 -35.01 -62.07
N GLU A 732 -19.44 -34.07 -61.87
CA GLU A 732 -19.05 -33.07 -62.87
C GLU A 732 -18.45 -33.72 -64.13
N LEU A 733 -17.59 -34.73 -63.95
CA LEU A 733 -16.99 -35.49 -65.05
C LEU A 733 -18.05 -36.26 -65.86
N LEU A 734 -18.97 -36.96 -65.18
CA LEU A 734 -20.07 -37.71 -65.79
C LEU A 734 -21.04 -36.80 -66.57
N LYS A 735 -21.23 -35.53 -66.17
CA LYS A 735 -21.98 -34.54 -66.97
C LYS A 735 -21.27 -34.23 -68.30
N GLN A 736 -19.94 -34.15 -68.31
CA GLN A 736 -19.16 -33.88 -69.53
C GLN A 736 -19.13 -35.08 -70.47
N GLU A 737 -19.18 -36.30 -69.95
CA GLU A 737 -19.35 -37.51 -70.78
C GLU A 737 -20.77 -37.57 -71.37
N LYS A 738 -21.79 -37.27 -70.56
CA LYS A 738 -23.18 -37.17 -71.02
C LYS A 738 -23.36 -36.14 -72.15
N SER A 739 -22.73 -34.97 -72.06
CA SER A 739 -22.84 -33.95 -73.12
C SER A 739 -22.15 -34.36 -74.42
N LYS A 740 -21.00 -35.06 -74.35
CA LYS A 740 -20.35 -35.69 -75.52
C LYS A 740 -21.23 -36.76 -76.17
N LEU A 741 -21.86 -37.63 -75.38
CA LEU A 741 -22.77 -38.65 -75.90
C LEU A 741 -24.00 -38.04 -76.58
N ILE A 742 -24.56 -36.96 -76.03
CA ILE A 742 -25.66 -36.21 -76.65
C ILE A 742 -25.23 -35.63 -78.01
N SER A 743 -24.05 -34.99 -78.10
CA SER A 743 -23.60 -34.41 -79.38
C SER A 743 -23.28 -35.47 -80.45
N GLN A 744 -22.84 -36.66 -80.04
CA GLN A 744 -22.71 -37.82 -80.94
C GLN A 744 -24.08 -38.31 -81.45
N LEU A 745 -25.09 -38.35 -80.58
CA LEU A 745 -26.45 -38.75 -80.96
C LEU A 745 -27.03 -37.78 -82.02
N THR A 746 -26.91 -36.46 -81.78
CA THR A 746 -27.40 -35.43 -82.72
C THR A 746 -26.67 -35.46 -84.08
N ALA A 747 -25.41 -35.91 -84.12
CA ALA A 747 -24.69 -36.14 -85.37
C ALA A 747 -25.14 -37.41 -86.11
N GLN A 748 -25.69 -38.41 -85.42
CA GLN A 748 -26.32 -39.58 -86.06
C GLN A 748 -27.75 -39.26 -86.55
N GLU A 749 -28.49 -38.42 -85.82
CA GLU A 749 -29.82 -37.94 -86.22
C GLU A 749 -29.78 -37.17 -87.55
N SER A 750 -28.76 -36.33 -87.79
CA SER A 750 -28.62 -35.60 -89.06
C SER A 750 -28.25 -36.50 -90.25
N LEU A 751 -27.46 -37.56 -90.05
CA LEU A 751 -27.22 -38.60 -91.06
C LEU A 751 -28.51 -39.34 -91.43
N ILE A 752 -29.35 -39.66 -90.44
CA ILE A 752 -30.66 -40.29 -90.64
C ILE A 752 -31.59 -39.37 -91.45
N ASP A 753 -31.56 -38.05 -91.22
CA ASP A 753 -32.35 -37.09 -91.99
C ASP A 753 -31.84 -36.89 -93.43
N GLY A 754 -30.54 -37.02 -93.67
CA GLY A 754 -29.98 -37.12 -95.03
C GLY A 754 -30.56 -38.30 -95.82
N LEU A 755 -30.58 -39.49 -95.23
CA LEU A 755 -31.15 -40.70 -95.84
C LEU A 755 -32.68 -40.60 -96.04
N LYS A 756 -33.40 -39.80 -95.23
CA LYS A 756 -34.82 -39.47 -95.48
C LYS A 756 -34.98 -38.52 -96.66
N ALA A 757 -34.07 -37.58 -96.86
CA ALA A 757 -34.11 -36.65 -97.99
C ALA A 757 -33.91 -37.37 -99.33
N GLU A 758 -32.95 -38.31 -99.42
CA GLU A 758 -32.77 -39.15 -100.60
C GLU A 758 -34.04 -39.94 -100.96
N ARG A 759 -34.66 -40.61 -99.97
CA ARG A 759 -35.93 -41.33 -100.15
C ARG A 759 -37.05 -40.44 -100.72
N LYS A 760 -37.03 -39.14 -100.44
CA LYS A 760 -38.01 -38.18 -100.93
C LYS A 760 -37.81 -37.84 -102.41
N ILE A 761 -36.58 -37.88 -102.92
CA ILE A 761 -36.24 -37.63 -104.33
C ILE A 761 -36.76 -38.77 -105.22
N TRP A 762 -36.50 -40.03 -104.83
CA TRP A 762 -37.06 -41.22 -105.51
C TRP A 762 -38.60 -41.22 -105.57
N GLY A 763 -39.27 -40.55 -104.63
CA GLY A 763 -40.73 -40.38 -104.64
C GLY A 763 -41.26 -39.41 -105.71
N GLN A 764 -40.41 -38.54 -106.29
CA GLN A 764 -40.83 -37.54 -107.27
C GLN A 764 -40.68 -38.02 -108.72
N GLU A 765 -39.70 -38.86 -109.02
CA GLU A 765 -39.54 -39.48 -110.36
C GLU A 765 -40.70 -40.42 -110.69
N LEU A 766 -41.20 -41.18 -109.70
CA LEU A 766 -42.36 -42.07 -109.89
C LEU A 766 -43.64 -41.29 -110.29
N THR A 767 -43.78 -40.04 -109.83
CA THR A 767 -44.91 -39.18 -110.21
C THR A 767 -44.83 -38.58 -111.62
N GLN A 768 -43.67 -38.60 -112.29
CA GLN A 768 -43.54 -38.08 -113.65
C GLN A 768 -44.07 -39.01 -114.75
N GLN A 769 -44.32 -40.29 -114.45
CA GLN A 769 -44.86 -41.24 -115.44
C GLN A 769 -46.40 -41.31 -115.49
N GLY A 770 -47.11 -40.62 -114.58
CA GLY A 770 -48.57 -40.70 -114.41
C GLY A 770 -49.42 -39.69 -115.20
N VAL A 771 -48.92 -39.13 -116.31
CA VAL A 771 -49.45 -37.89 -116.91
C VAL A 771 -50.61 -38.11 -117.93
N ALA A 772 -50.87 -39.35 -118.36
CA ALA A 772 -51.76 -39.64 -119.49
C ALA A 772 -53.15 -40.18 -119.11
N LEU A 773 -53.95 -39.44 -118.32
CA LEU A 773 -55.39 -39.72 -118.11
C LEU A 773 -56.19 -38.51 -117.58
N ALA A 774 -56.19 -37.40 -118.33
CA ALA A 774 -56.75 -36.12 -117.87
C ALA A 774 -57.63 -35.41 -118.93
N GLN A 775 -58.89 -35.80 -119.07
CA GLN A 775 -59.86 -35.02 -119.85
C GLN A 775 -61.33 -35.00 -119.38
N ASP A 776 -61.77 -35.91 -118.50
CA ASP A 776 -63.15 -35.91 -117.93
C ASP A 776 -63.32 -35.17 -116.59
N ARG A 777 -62.24 -34.57 -116.05
CA ARG A 777 -62.21 -34.09 -114.65
C ARG A 777 -62.87 -32.71 -114.42
N GLY A 778 -62.90 -31.86 -115.44
CA GLY A 778 -63.17 -30.42 -115.32
C GLY A 778 -64.58 -29.99 -114.90
N ARG A 779 -65.57 -30.90 -114.77
CA ARG A 779 -66.91 -30.56 -114.25
C ARG A 779 -67.11 -30.81 -112.75
N LEU A 780 -66.21 -31.55 -112.10
CA LEU A 780 -66.25 -31.72 -110.63
C LEU A 780 -65.37 -30.69 -109.91
N GLU A 781 -64.31 -30.21 -110.56
CA GLU A 781 -63.31 -29.33 -109.96
C GLU A 781 -63.87 -27.98 -109.53
N ALA A 782 -64.69 -27.32 -110.36
CA ALA A 782 -65.33 -26.05 -110.02
C ALA A 782 -66.22 -26.09 -108.75
N LYS A 783 -66.73 -27.28 -108.37
CA LYS A 783 -67.53 -27.46 -107.14
C LYS A 783 -66.66 -27.83 -105.93
N ILE A 784 -65.51 -28.45 -106.16
CA ILE A 784 -64.47 -28.68 -105.15
C ILE A 784 -63.77 -27.36 -104.79
N GLU A 785 -63.54 -26.47 -105.77
CA GLU A 785 -62.85 -25.20 -105.58
C GLU A 785 -63.59 -24.25 -104.62
N VAL A 786 -64.90 -24.07 -104.79
CA VAL A 786 -65.73 -23.25 -103.87
C VAL A 786 -65.70 -23.82 -102.44
N LEU A 787 -65.90 -25.14 -102.28
CA LEU A 787 -65.83 -25.78 -100.96
C LEU A 787 -64.41 -25.71 -100.36
N SER A 788 -63.37 -25.71 -101.19
CA SER A 788 -61.98 -25.57 -100.75
C SER A 788 -61.69 -24.16 -100.23
N THR A 789 -62.20 -23.11 -100.87
CA THR A 789 -62.01 -21.73 -100.37
C THR A 789 -62.76 -21.50 -99.04
N GLU A 790 -63.93 -22.10 -98.84
CA GLU A 790 -64.68 -22.00 -97.58
C GLU A 790 -64.07 -22.86 -96.44
N ILE A 791 -63.53 -24.04 -96.75
CA ILE A 791 -62.71 -24.81 -95.80
C ILE A 791 -61.45 -24.03 -95.41
N GLU A 792 -60.85 -23.31 -96.35
CA GLU A 792 -59.62 -22.55 -96.13
C GLU A 792 -59.83 -21.26 -95.30
N THR A 793 -60.98 -20.59 -95.44
CA THR A 793 -61.35 -19.47 -94.54
C THR A 793 -61.68 -19.98 -93.13
N LEU A 794 -62.38 -21.11 -93.01
CA LEU A 794 -62.68 -21.74 -91.72
C LEU A 794 -61.41 -22.22 -91.00
N LYS A 795 -60.43 -22.80 -91.70
CA LYS A 795 -59.09 -23.11 -91.15
C LYS A 795 -58.42 -21.86 -90.61
N LYS A 796 -58.30 -20.81 -91.41
CA LYS A 796 -57.65 -19.55 -91.02
C LYS A 796 -58.35 -18.84 -89.86
N GLN A 797 -59.65 -19.09 -89.66
CA GLN A 797 -60.34 -18.65 -88.46
C GLN A 797 -59.99 -19.53 -87.25
N ASN A 798 -60.07 -20.86 -87.38
CA ASN A 798 -59.69 -21.80 -86.33
C ASN A 798 -58.23 -21.64 -85.88
N GLU A 799 -57.30 -21.30 -86.77
CA GLU A 799 -55.90 -20.98 -86.45
C GLU A 799 -55.79 -19.73 -85.55
N ARG A 800 -56.51 -18.64 -85.89
CA ARG A 800 -56.57 -17.42 -85.05
C ARG A 800 -57.17 -17.71 -83.68
N ASP A 801 -58.22 -18.52 -83.63
CA ASP A 801 -58.88 -18.89 -82.38
C ASP A 801 -57.98 -19.80 -81.52
N ASN A 802 -57.18 -20.68 -82.13
CA ASN A 802 -56.16 -21.47 -81.44
C ASN A 802 -55.00 -20.59 -80.91
N ASP A 803 -54.48 -19.64 -81.68
CA ASP A 803 -53.47 -18.71 -81.18
C ASP A 803 -54.02 -17.79 -80.08
N ALA A 804 -55.30 -17.36 -80.18
CA ALA A 804 -55.97 -16.64 -79.11
C ALA A 804 -56.14 -17.49 -77.84
N LEU A 805 -56.45 -18.79 -77.96
CA LEU A 805 -56.49 -19.73 -76.84
C LEU A 805 -55.09 -19.95 -76.24
N ARG A 806 -54.04 -20.06 -77.07
CA ARG A 806 -52.64 -20.23 -76.67
C ARG A 806 -52.10 -19.01 -75.92
N ILE A 807 -52.45 -17.80 -76.37
CA ILE A 807 -52.15 -16.54 -75.64
C ILE A 807 -52.89 -16.50 -74.30
N LYS A 808 -54.17 -16.91 -74.25
CA LYS A 808 -54.95 -17.00 -73.01
C LYS A 808 -54.36 -18.03 -72.03
N SER A 809 -53.96 -19.21 -72.50
CA SER A 809 -53.28 -20.23 -71.68
C SER A 809 -52.01 -19.66 -71.06
N LYS A 810 -51.11 -19.09 -71.89
CA LYS A 810 -49.88 -18.49 -71.39
C LYS A 810 -50.12 -17.39 -70.36
N MET A 811 -51.16 -16.57 -70.54
CA MET A 811 -51.53 -15.55 -69.56
C MET A 811 -52.01 -16.15 -68.23
N VAL A 812 -52.70 -17.31 -68.25
CA VAL A 812 -53.08 -18.07 -67.05
C VAL A 812 -51.87 -18.73 -66.40
N ASP A 813 -50.91 -19.23 -67.18
CA ASP A 813 -49.65 -19.78 -66.69
C ASP A 813 -48.80 -18.69 -65.99
N ASP A 814 -48.63 -17.52 -66.64
CA ASP A 814 -47.95 -16.35 -66.08
C ASP A 814 -48.65 -15.78 -64.83
N GLN A 815 -49.98 -15.90 -64.74
CA GLN A 815 -50.75 -15.58 -63.52
C GLN A 815 -50.50 -16.60 -62.41
N THR A 816 -50.54 -17.90 -62.72
CA THR A 816 -50.33 -18.99 -61.77
C THR A 816 -48.91 -18.95 -61.18
N GLU A 817 -47.91 -18.71 -62.01
CA GLU A 817 -46.51 -18.52 -61.62
C GLU A 817 -46.30 -17.27 -60.75
N THR A 818 -47.07 -16.21 -60.99
CA THR A 818 -47.08 -15.02 -60.11
C THR A 818 -47.67 -15.34 -58.73
N ILE A 819 -48.79 -16.08 -58.69
CA ILE A 819 -49.43 -16.50 -57.44
C ILE A 819 -48.52 -17.41 -56.63
N ARG A 820 -47.81 -18.35 -57.29
CA ARG A 820 -46.81 -19.22 -56.66
C ARG A 820 -45.73 -18.41 -55.95
N LYS A 821 -45.09 -17.47 -56.66
CA LYS A 821 -44.03 -16.59 -56.10
C LYS A 821 -44.52 -15.69 -54.96
N LEU A 822 -45.76 -15.20 -55.02
CA LEU A 822 -46.37 -14.45 -53.92
C LEU A 822 -46.62 -15.32 -52.69
N LYS A 823 -47.04 -16.59 -52.88
CA LYS A 823 -47.24 -17.56 -51.79
C LYS A 823 -45.92 -17.96 -51.13
N GLU A 824 -44.88 -18.21 -51.93
CA GLU A 824 -43.51 -18.50 -51.44
C GLU A 824 -42.97 -17.32 -50.61
N GLY A 825 -43.04 -16.10 -51.13
CA GLY A 825 -42.65 -14.90 -50.39
C GLY A 825 -43.53 -14.59 -49.15
N LEU A 826 -44.71 -15.18 -49.01
CA LEU A 826 -45.52 -15.13 -47.79
C LEU A 826 -45.00 -16.14 -46.76
N LEU A 827 -44.81 -17.40 -47.17
CA LEU A 827 -44.27 -18.46 -46.30
C LEU A 827 -42.89 -18.09 -45.73
N GLU A 828 -42.00 -17.49 -46.53
CA GLU A 828 -40.71 -16.98 -46.05
C GLU A 828 -40.83 -15.86 -45.00
N ARG A 829 -41.90 -15.05 -45.05
CA ARG A 829 -42.14 -13.99 -44.05
C ARG A 829 -42.68 -14.59 -42.76
N ASP A 830 -43.60 -15.55 -42.85
CA ASP A 830 -44.10 -16.28 -41.69
C ASP A 830 -43.00 -17.13 -41.03
N GLU A 831 -42.05 -17.67 -41.80
CA GLU A 831 -40.82 -18.32 -41.31
C GLU A 831 -39.94 -17.34 -40.53
N ARG A 832 -39.67 -16.15 -41.08
CA ARG A 832 -38.90 -15.09 -40.42
C ARG A 832 -39.57 -14.59 -39.14
N ILE A 833 -40.90 -14.42 -39.16
CA ILE A 833 -41.69 -14.04 -37.97
C ILE A 833 -41.67 -15.14 -36.90
N ARG A 834 -41.68 -16.43 -37.29
CA ARG A 834 -41.53 -17.55 -36.34
C ARG A 834 -40.15 -17.59 -35.70
N LYS A 835 -39.08 -17.37 -36.47
CA LYS A 835 -37.69 -17.29 -35.95
C LYS A 835 -37.53 -16.14 -34.96
N LEU A 836 -37.89 -14.92 -35.35
CA LEU A 836 -37.83 -13.74 -34.48
C LEU A 836 -38.64 -13.91 -33.19
N ARG A 837 -39.76 -14.67 -33.20
CA ARG A 837 -40.52 -14.98 -31.97
C ARG A 837 -39.83 -16.00 -31.07
N ALA A 838 -39.12 -16.98 -31.63
CA ALA A 838 -38.33 -17.92 -30.84
C ALA A 838 -37.11 -17.22 -30.22
N GLU A 839 -36.41 -16.40 -31.01
CA GLU A 839 -35.25 -15.61 -30.59
C GLU A 839 -35.62 -14.63 -29.45
N ASN A 840 -36.74 -13.90 -29.56
CA ASN A 840 -37.22 -13.03 -28.46
C ASN A 840 -37.63 -13.82 -27.20
N LEU A 841 -38.21 -15.02 -27.33
CA LEU A 841 -38.59 -15.85 -26.19
C LEU A 841 -37.34 -16.43 -25.47
N GLU A 842 -36.29 -16.73 -26.22
CA GLU A 842 -35.00 -17.17 -25.69
C GLU A 842 -34.30 -16.01 -24.96
N MET A 843 -34.28 -14.80 -25.55
CA MET A 843 -33.78 -13.59 -24.85
C MET A 843 -34.56 -13.30 -23.56
N GLU A 844 -35.90 -13.31 -23.59
CA GLU A 844 -36.73 -13.15 -22.39
C GLU A 844 -36.37 -14.15 -21.29
N LYS A 845 -36.05 -15.40 -21.66
CA LYS A 845 -35.64 -16.45 -20.72
C LYS A 845 -34.27 -16.16 -20.14
N THR A 846 -33.29 -15.78 -20.97
CA THR A 846 -31.94 -15.44 -20.48
C THR A 846 -31.93 -14.19 -19.59
N SER A 847 -32.76 -13.19 -19.88
CA SER A 847 -32.90 -12.00 -19.03
C SER A 847 -33.50 -12.34 -17.67
N ARG A 848 -34.53 -13.23 -17.60
CA ARG A 848 -35.07 -13.72 -16.33
C ARG A 848 -34.04 -14.50 -15.52
N GLU A 849 -33.28 -15.38 -16.18
CA GLU A 849 -32.19 -16.12 -15.53
C GLU A 849 -31.08 -15.18 -15.00
N GLN A 850 -30.82 -14.06 -15.67
CA GLN A 850 -29.92 -13.01 -15.18
C GLN A 850 -30.50 -12.21 -14.00
N THR A 851 -31.80 -11.87 -14.00
CA THR A 851 -32.44 -11.21 -12.85
C THR A 851 -32.47 -12.11 -11.62
N ASP A 852 -32.74 -13.41 -11.80
CA ASP A 852 -32.79 -14.38 -10.69
C ASP A 852 -31.38 -14.61 -10.09
N VAL A 853 -30.34 -14.69 -10.92
CA VAL A 853 -28.93 -14.73 -10.47
C VAL A 853 -28.52 -13.42 -9.78
N SER A 854 -29.04 -12.28 -10.23
CA SER A 854 -28.75 -10.98 -9.60
C SER A 854 -29.45 -10.83 -8.25
N ALA A 855 -30.70 -11.28 -8.13
CA ALA A 855 -31.46 -11.29 -6.88
C ALA A 855 -30.83 -12.21 -5.83
N THR A 856 -30.44 -13.43 -6.22
CA THR A 856 -29.71 -14.36 -5.31
C THR A 856 -28.36 -13.79 -4.89
N ARG A 857 -27.64 -13.09 -5.78
CA ARG A 857 -26.39 -12.39 -5.44
C ARG A 857 -26.60 -11.19 -4.49
N LEU A 858 -27.71 -10.47 -4.60
CA LEU A 858 -28.07 -9.40 -3.67
C LEU A 858 -28.38 -9.96 -2.28
N GLN A 859 -29.20 -11.02 -2.19
CA GLN A 859 -29.46 -11.71 -0.93
C GLN A 859 -28.16 -12.23 -0.28
N GLU A 860 -27.26 -12.82 -1.09
CA GLU A 860 -25.93 -13.22 -0.65
C GLU A 860 -25.05 -12.07 -0.14
N LEU A 861 -25.32 -10.82 -0.52
CA LEU A 861 -24.61 -9.63 -0.03
C LEU A 861 -25.29 -9.06 1.22
N GLU A 862 -26.62 -9.08 1.29
CA GLU A 862 -27.40 -8.72 2.48
C GLU A 862 -27.02 -9.61 3.68
N GLU A 863 -27.00 -10.94 3.52
CA GLU A 863 -26.57 -11.83 4.62
C GLU A 863 -25.07 -11.69 4.97
N LYS A 864 -24.24 -11.11 4.09
CA LYS A 864 -22.83 -10.82 4.40
C LYS A 864 -22.70 -9.49 5.14
N LEU A 865 -23.54 -8.51 4.80
CA LEU A 865 -23.65 -7.24 5.50
C LEU A 865 -24.19 -7.46 6.93
N GLU A 866 -25.23 -8.28 7.09
CA GLU A 866 -25.81 -8.63 8.40
C GLU A 866 -24.78 -9.30 9.32
N ARG A 867 -24.07 -10.32 8.84
CA ARG A 867 -22.97 -10.96 9.61
C ARG A 867 -21.83 -9.99 9.94
N GLN A 868 -21.58 -8.98 9.10
CA GLN A 868 -20.61 -7.92 9.39
C GLN A 868 -21.14 -6.90 10.42
N THR A 869 -22.43 -6.58 10.44
CA THR A 869 -23.02 -5.71 11.47
C THR A 869 -23.10 -6.42 12.82
N GLU A 870 -23.47 -7.71 12.86
CA GLU A 870 -23.37 -8.54 14.06
C GLU A 870 -21.94 -8.53 14.62
N ARG A 871 -20.93 -8.81 13.79
CA ARG A 871 -19.52 -8.83 14.20
C ARG A 871 -19.02 -7.45 14.63
N LYS A 872 -19.53 -6.37 14.03
CA LYS A 872 -19.22 -4.98 14.42
C LYS A 872 -19.74 -4.65 15.82
N GLU A 873 -20.99 -5.02 16.14
CA GLU A 873 -21.54 -4.75 17.47
C GLU A 873 -20.93 -5.69 18.54
N GLU A 874 -20.56 -6.94 18.19
CA GLU A 874 -19.76 -7.82 19.07
C GLU A 874 -18.39 -7.20 19.41
N LEU A 875 -17.67 -6.68 18.40
CA LEU A 875 -16.40 -5.98 18.59
C LEU A 875 -16.55 -4.68 19.40
N LYS A 876 -17.68 -3.98 19.26
CA LYS A 876 -17.99 -2.78 20.02
C LYS A 876 -18.24 -3.09 21.50
N LEU A 877 -18.98 -4.17 21.82
CA LEU A 877 -19.14 -4.65 23.20
C LEU A 877 -17.79 -5.08 23.81
N GLN A 878 -16.93 -5.73 23.02
CA GLN A 878 -15.56 -6.06 23.45
C GLN A 878 -14.70 -4.81 23.67
N LEU A 879 -14.89 -3.73 22.89
CA LEU A 879 -14.24 -2.44 23.14
C LEU A 879 -14.71 -1.82 24.46
N GLU A 880 -16.03 -1.75 24.68
CA GLU A 880 -16.63 -1.19 25.90
C GLU A 880 -16.20 -1.97 27.17
N GLU A 881 -16.09 -3.30 27.09
CA GLU A 881 -15.52 -4.15 28.15
C GLU A 881 -14.04 -3.81 28.44
N LYS A 882 -13.22 -3.66 27.39
CA LYS A 882 -11.79 -3.33 27.54
C LYS A 882 -11.51 -1.89 27.96
N GLU A 883 -12.38 -0.95 27.62
CA GLU A 883 -12.36 0.41 28.18
C GLU A 883 -12.70 0.39 29.68
N GLY A 884 -13.63 -0.47 30.11
CA GLY A 884 -13.92 -0.75 31.52
C GLY A 884 -12.72 -1.31 32.28
N GLU A 885 -12.12 -2.40 31.78
CA GLU A 885 -10.89 -2.98 32.35
C GLU A 885 -9.76 -1.94 32.45
N LEU A 886 -9.53 -1.16 31.39
CA LEU A 886 -8.49 -0.14 31.34
C LEU A 886 -8.76 1.03 32.30
N LEU A 887 -10.03 1.37 32.54
CA LEU A 887 -10.41 2.34 33.57
C LEU A 887 -10.15 1.80 34.98
N ASP A 888 -10.42 0.52 35.25
CA ASP A 888 -10.16 -0.09 36.55
C ASP A 888 -8.67 -0.33 36.81
N VAL A 889 -7.88 -0.66 35.78
CA VAL A 889 -6.41 -0.65 35.84
C VAL A 889 -5.88 0.75 36.14
N LYS A 890 -6.45 1.82 35.57
CA LYS A 890 -6.09 3.21 35.93
C LYS A 890 -6.44 3.56 37.38
N LYS A 891 -7.57 3.07 37.92
CA LYS A 891 -7.91 3.23 39.35
C LYS A 891 -6.91 2.47 40.24
N ALA A 892 -6.59 1.22 39.90
CA ALA A 892 -5.61 0.42 40.63
C ALA A 892 -4.22 1.06 40.61
N TYR A 893 -3.77 1.54 39.44
CA TYR A 893 -2.48 2.23 39.29
C TYR A 893 -2.41 3.52 40.10
N SER A 894 -3.45 4.37 40.05
CA SER A 894 -3.47 5.61 40.84
C SER A 894 -3.52 5.36 42.35
N ALA A 895 -4.26 4.34 42.80
CA ALA A 895 -4.23 3.89 44.20
C ALA A 895 -2.86 3.33 44.62
N MET A 896 -2.18 2.59 43.73
CA MET A 896 -0.82 2.09 43.97
C MET A 896 0.21 3.23 44.01
N ASN A 897 0.13 4.18 43.07
CA ASN A 897 1.00 5.35 43.01
C ASN A 897 0.85 6.20 44.29
N LYS A 898 -0.38 6.38 44.79
CA LYS A 898 -0.59 7.05 46.07
C LYS A 898 0.10 6.30 47.22
N LYS A 899 -0.07 4.98 47.33
CA LYS A 899 0.65 4.17 48.34
C LYS A 899 2.18 4.30 48.25
N TRP A 900 2.73 4.47 47.05
CA TRP A 900 4.17 4.75 46.86
C TRP A 900 4.57 6.16 47.30
N GLN A 901 3.72 7.17 47.08
CA GLN A 901 3.94 8.52 47.62
C GLN A 901 3.86 8.50 49.16
N ASP A 902 2.83 7.89 49.74
CA ASP A 902 2.67 7.71 51.19
C ASP A 902 3.91 6.99 51.80
N LYS A 903 4.45 5.96 51.12
CA LYS A 903 5.69 5.27 51.51
C LYS A 903 6.95 6.14 51.35
N ALA A 904 7.05 6.95 50.30
CA ALA A 904 8.20 7.83 50.07
C ALA A 904 8.27 8.96 51.11
N GLU A 905 7.12 9.51 51.53
CA GLU A 905 7.04 10.45 52.64
C GLU A 905 7.48 9.79 53.96
N LEU A 906 7.05 8.55 54.24
CA LEU A 906 7.49 7.78 55.41
C LEU A 906 9.01 7.53 55.41
N LEU A 907 9.59 7.15 54.25
CA LEU A 907 11.04 6.96 54.11
C LEU A 907 11.80 8.27 54.34
N SER A 908 11.34 9.40 53.79
CA SER A 908 11.94 10.71 54.03
C SER A 908 11.91 11.13 55.51
N GLN A 909 10.83 10.81 56.22
CA GLN A 909 10.73 11.00 57.67
C GLN A 909 11.73 10.11 58.44
N LEU A 910 11.84 8.83 58.08
CA LEU A 910 12.79 7.89 58.68
C LEU A 910 14.24 8.28 58.41
N GLU A 911 14.59 8.67 57.18
CA GLU A 911 15.92 9.21 56.84
C GLU A 911 16.26 10.46 57.66
N THR A 912 15.27 11.33 57.90
CA THR A 912 15.45 12.52 58.73
C THR A 912 15.69 12.16 60.20
N GLN A 913 14.95 11.19 60.73
CA GLN A 913 15.17 10.67 62.09
C GLN A 913 16.53 9.98 62.26
N VAL A 914 16.93 9.13 61.30
CA VAL A 914 18.24 8.46 61.29
C VAL A 914 19.37 9.47 61.19
N ARG A 915 19.22 10.55 60.40
CA ARG A 915 20.19 11.64 60.31
C ARG A 915 20.32 12.39 61.64
N GLN A 916 19.22 12.77 62.28
CA GLN A 916 19.23 13.38 63.60
C GLN A 916 19.83 12.45 64.68
N MET A 917 19.51 11.15 64.63
CA MET A 917 20.09 10.16 65.54
C MET A 917 21.61 10.08 65.35
N LYS A 918 22.09 10.00 64.11
CA LYS A 918 23.53 10.02 63.81
C LYS A 918 24.20 11.32 64.27
N GLU A 919 23.65 12.49 63.96
CA GLU A 919 24.21 13.78 64.40
C GLU A 919 24.33 13.86 65.94
N ASN A 920 23.38 13.26 66.67
CA ASN A 920 23.45 13.12 68.12
C ASN A 920 24.53 12.11 68.59
N PHE A 921 24.73 10.99 67.89
CA PHE A 921 25.84 10.06 68.18
C PHE A 921 27.20 10.69 67.88
N ASP A 922 27.39 11.28 66.69
CA ASP A 922 28.60 12.01 66.29
C ASP A 922 28.92 13.17 67.28
N ALA A 923 27.89 13.75 67.94
CA ALA A 923 28.06 14.75 69.00
C ALA A 923 28.36 14.16 70.39
N LYS A 924 27.88 12.96 70.73
CA LYS A 924 28.27 12.21 71.94
C LYS A 924 29.71 11.71 71.83
N GLU A 925 30.08 11.13 70.69
CA GLU A 925 31.42 10.58 70.44
C GLU A 925 32.50 11.66 70.57
N ARG A 926 32.31 12.83 69.95
CA ARG A 926 33.24 13.97 70.08
C ARG A 926 33.48 14.38 71.53
N LYS A 927 32.43 14.42 72.36
CA LYS A 927 32.57 14.73 73.81
C LYS A 927 33.36 13.66 74.55
N LEU A 928 33.12 12.38 74.26
CA LEU A 928 33.88 11.27 74.87
C LEU A 928 35.35 11.29 74.45
N ILE A 929 35.66 11.67 73.21
CA ILE A 929 37.03 11.89 72.73
C ILE A 929 37.67 13.08 73.45
N GLU A 930 36.98 14.21 73.57
CA GLU A 930 37.47 15.39 74.30
C GLU A 930 37.74 15.09 75.79
N GLU A 931 36.88 14.30 76.45
CA GLU A 931 37.09 13.84 77.82
C GLU A 931 38.26 12.86 77.94
N ARG A 932 38.40 11.91 77.00
CA ARG A 932 39.54 11.00 76.90
C ARG A 932 40.86 11.76 76.76
N ASP A 933 40.92 12.72 75.83
CA ASP A 933 42.11 13.51 75.54
C ASP A 933 42.52 14.34 76.76
N LYS A 934 41.56 14.98 77.41
CA LYS A 934 41.76 15.72 78.66
C LYS A 934 42.25 14.82 79.80
N SER A 935 41.71 13.61 79.91
CA SER A 935 42.14 12.62 80.92
C SER A 935 43.56 12.10 80.66
N LEU A 936 43.90 11.79 79.41
CA LEU A 936 45.26 11.38 79.01
C LEU A 936 46.29 12.50 79.22
N GLN A 937 45.93 13.75 78.89
CA GLN A 937 46.81 14.90 79.15
C GLN A 937 47.03 15.13 80.65
N ASN A 938 45.98 14.99 81.47
CA ASN A 938 46.11 15.05 82.94
C ASN A 938 47.01 13.92 83.46
N HIS A 939 46.83 12.68 82.97
CA HIS A 939 47.66 11.54 83.34
C HIS A 939 49.13 11.75 82.93
N LYS A 940 49.40 12.29 81.73
CA LYS A 940 50.75 12.65 81.27
C LYS A 940 51.42 13.67 82.20
N VAL A 941 50.70 14.73 82.61
CA VAL A 941 51.20 15.74 83.56
C VAL A 941 51.44 15.15 84.96
N VAL A 942 50.65 14.17 85.40
CA VAL A 942 50.90 13.44 86.66
C VAL A 942 52.14 12.54 86.54
N MET A 943 52.30 11.83 85.43
CA MET A 943 53.49 11.00 85.16
C MET A 943 54.77 11.83 85.08
N GLU A 944 54.75 12.99 84.42
CA GLU A 944 55.88 13.93 84.36
C GLU A 944 56.25 14.47 85.74
N LYS A 945 55.26 14.75 86.61
CA LYS A 945 55.50 15.11 88.01
C LYS A 945 56.08 13.96 88.82
N LEU A 946 55.61 12.72 88.63
CA LEU A 946 56.14 11.54 89.32
C LEU A 946 57.60 11.28 88.94
N HIS A 947 57.92 11.28 87.64
CA HIS A 947 59.30 11.14 87.17
C HIS A 947 60.19 12.24 87.75
N SER A 948 59.74 13.50 87.80
CA SER A 948 60.48 14.60 88.42
C SER A 948 60.71 14.44 89.93
N VAL A 949 59.91 13.63 90.62
CA VAL A 949 60.07 13.30 92.06
C VAL A 949 61.01 12.12 92.24
N ASP A 950 60.88 11.06 91.44
CA ASP A 950 61.80 9.92 91.44
C ASP A 950 63.24 10.35 91.09
N ASP A 951 63.38 11.27 90.15
CA ASP A 951 64.64 11.93 89.77
C ASP A 951 65.24 12.76 90.92
N ALA A 952 64.40 13.39 91.76
CA ALA A 952 64.85 14.15 92.92
C ALA A 952 65.31 13.21 94.04
N PHE A 953 64.54 12.16 94.34
CA PHE A 953 64.93 11.11 95.29
C PHE A 953 66.22 10.41 94.86
N ARG A 954 66.41 10.14 93.56
CA ARG A 954 67.63 9.52 93.06
C ARG A 954 68.86 10.39 93.30
N ARG A 955 68.80 11.69 92.95
CA ARG A 955 69.89 12.64 93.22
C ARG A 955 70.16 12.82 94.71
N GLN A 956 69.11 12.79 95.55
CA GLN A 956 69.28 12.84 97.01
C GLN A 956 69.98 11.59 97.54
N LEU A 957 69.61 10.39 97.05
CA LEU A 957 70.25 9.12 97.42
C LEU A 957 71.72 9.08 96.97
N GLU A 958 72.00 9.48 95.73
CA GLU A 958 73.36 9.62 95.18
C GLU A 958 74.21 10.59 96.02
N SER A 959 73.64 11.73 96.44
CA SER A 959 74.32 12.71 97.29
C SER A 959 74.60 12.17 98.70
N VAL A 960 73.69 11.41 99.30
CA VAL A 960 73.89 10.79 100.62
C VAL A 960 74.96 9.69 100.57
N LEU A 961 74.96 8.87 99.50
CA LEU A 961 75.99 7.85 99.27
C LEU A 961 77.37 8.49 99.07
N ALA A 962 77.46 9.58 98.30
CA ALA A 962 78.71 10.32 98.11
C ALA A 962 79.23 10.95 99.42
N ALA A 963 78.35 11.49 100.25
CA ALA A 963 78.71 12.03 101.57
C ALA A 963 79.26 10.93 102.49
N HIS A 964 78.57 9.79 102.58
CA HIS A 964 79.01 8.65 103.40
C HIS A 964 80.36 8.08 102.93
N GLN A 965 80.60 8.03 101.62
CA GLN A 965 81.91 7.64 101.07
C GLN A 965 83.03 8.62 101.46
N ALA A 966 82.76 9.93 101.46
CA ALA A 966 83.72 10.94 101.91
C ALA A 966 84.02 10.83 103.42
N GLU A 967 83.03 10.51 104.26
CA GLU A 967 83.23 10.28 105.69
C GLU A 967 84.07 9.03 105.98
N LEU A 968 83.84 7.92 105.26
CA LEU A 968 84.65 6.70 105.39
C LEU A 968 86.13 6.95 105.04
N VAL A 969 86.40 7.65 103.94
CA VAL A 969 87.77 8.02 103.54
C VAL A 969 88.41 8.97 104.57
N LYS A 970 87.61 9.83 105.22
CA LYS A 970 88.09 10.69 106.30
C LYS A 970 88.49 9.89 107.54
N GLU A 971 87.64 8.97 108.01
CA GLU A 971 87.97 8.08 109.15
C GLU A 971 89.19 7.22 108.86
N GLU A 972 89.30 6.64 107.66
CA GLU A 972 90.48 5.87 107.22
C GLU A 972 91.75 6.73 107.29
N SER A 973 91.70 7.97 106.82
CA SER A 973 92.83 8.92 106.90
C SER A 973 93.19 9.34 108.33
N GLU A 974 92.25 9.27 109.27
CA GLU A 974 92.47 9.60 110.69
C GLU A 974 93.04 8.40 111.44
N LYS A 975 92.53 7.18 111.19
CA LYS A 975 93.11 5.94 111.72
C LYS A 975 94.53 5.69 111.20
N GLN A 976 94.82 6.02 109.94
CA GLN A 976 96.19 5.92 109.40
C GLN A 976 97.17 6.85 110.15
N LYS A 977 96.76 8.08 110.48
CA LYS A 977 97.58 9.02 111.28
C LYS A 977 97.81 8.52 112.71
N GLU A 978 96.80 7.92 113.35
CA GLU A 978 96.96 7.29 114.66
C GLU A 978 97.97 6.13 114.61
N ILE A 979 97.90 5.29 113.58
CA ILE A 979 98.84 4.18 113.34
C ILE A 979 100.28 4.69 113.17
N ASP A 980 100.48 5.72 112.35
CA ASP A 980 101.83 6.26 112.12
C ASP A 980 102.39 6.99 113.35
N ALA A 981 101.55 7.74 114.09
CA ALA A 981 101.93 8.32 115.38
C ALA A 981 102.23 7.27 116.46
N ALA A 982 101.70 6.04 116.34
CA ALA A 982 102.06 4.92 117.21
C ALA A 982 103.43 4.32 116.81
N LYS A 983 103.73 4.20 115.51
CA LYS A 983 105.06 3.75 115.02
C LYS A 983 106.17 4.71 115.46
N GLU A 984 105.93 6.02 115.39
CA GLU A 984 106.87 7.06 115.83
C GLU A 984 107.31 6.83 117.30
N LYS A 985 106.36 6.48 118.18
CA LYS A 985 106.62 6.19 119.59
C LYS A 985 107.36 4.87 119.80
N VAL A 986 107.06 3.84 119.02
CA VAL A 986 107.81 2.56 119.06
C VAL A 986 109.28 2.81 118.66
N TYR A 987 109.53 3.61 117.62
CA TYR A 987 110.88 3.97 117.20
C TYR A 987 111.66 4.73 118.30
N GLN A 988 110.99 5.64 119.01
CA GLN A 988 111.59 6.36 120.16
C GLN A 988 111.98 5.39 121.29
N VAL A 989 111.11 4.43 121.65
CA VAL A 989 111.41 3.41 122.68
C VAL A 989 112.53 2.45 122.23
N GLU A 990 112.59 2.08 120.95
CA GLU A 990 113.71 1.29 120.41
C GLU A 990 115.05 2.03 120.52
N GLU A 991 115.07 3.34 120.28
CA GLU A 991 116.29 4.16 120.37
C GLU A 991 116.72 4.41 121.83
N GLU A 992 115.79 4.61 122.76
CA GLU A 992 116.07 4.60 124.21
C GLU A 992 116.67 3.25 124.65
N MET A 993 116.13 2.13 124.17
CA MET A 993 116.65 0.79 124.48
C MET A 993 118.05 0.56 123.89
N ARG A 994 118.37 1.12 122.72
CA ARG A 994 119.73 1.12 122.16
C ARG A 994 120.71 1.91 123.02
N GLN A 995 120.30 3.06 123.55
CA GLN A 995 121.14 3.85 124.45
C GLN A 995 121.45 3.09 125.75
N LEU A 996 120.45 2.46 126.38
CA LEU A 996 120.65 1.60 127.56
C LEU A 996 121.58 0.39 127.29
N LEU A 997 121.50 -0.21 126.11
CA LEU A 997 122.42 -1.28 125.69
C LEU A 997 123.86 -0.76 125.48
N GLN A 998 124.02 0.46 124.97
CA GLN A 998 125.34 1.10 124.84
C GLN A 998 125.94 1.48 126.20
N GLU A 999 125.13 1.98 127.14
CA GLU A 999 125.57 2.30 128.50
C GLU A 999 125.99 1.05 129.29
N THR A 1000 125.21 -0.03 129.21
CA THR A 1000 125.57 -1.31 129.85
C THR A 1000 126.84 -1.94 129.24
N ALA A 1001 127.03 -1.83 127.92
CA ALA A 1001 128.28 -2.22 127.26
C ALA A 1001 129.49 -1.39 127.73
N ASN A 1002 129.33 -0.06 127.87
CA ASN A 1002 130.35 0.84 128.40
C ASN A 1002 130.71 0.51 129.87
N SER A 1003 129.69 0.27 130.70
CA SER A 1003 129.84 -0.12 132.11
C SER A 1003 130.61 -1.44 132.26
N LYS A 1004 130.28 -2.46 131.45
CA LYS A 1004 131.02 -3.73 131.40
C LYS A 1004 132.51 -3.51 131.09
N LYS A 1005 132.82 -2.69 130.08
CA LYS A 1005 134.20 -2.38 129.66
C LYS A 1005 135.01 -1.69 130.77
N ALA A 1006 134.40 -0.78 131.52
CA ALA A 1006 135.00 -0.15 132.69
C ALA A 1006 135.24 -1.13 133.85
N MET A 1007 134.43 -2.19 133.96
CA MET A 1007 134.60 -3.28 134.92
C MET A 1007 135.78 -4.19 134.56
N GLU A 1008 135.89 -4.56 133.27
CA GLU A 1008 137.01 -5.35 132.73
C GLU A 1008 138.37 -4.65 132.92
N GLU A 1009 138.43 -3.31 132.80
CA GLU A 1009 139.63 -2.54 133.12
C GLU A 1009 140.01 -2.58 134.61
N LYS A 1010 139.04 -2.51 135.53
CA LYS A 1010 139.31 -2.62 136.98
C LYS A 1010 139.90 -3.98 137.33
N ILE A 1011 139.41 -5.05 136.70
CA ILE A 1011 139.95 -6.41 136.87
C ILE A 1011 141.39 -6.50 136.37
N LYS A 1012 141.71 -5.90 135.20
CA LYS A 1012 143.10 -5.85 134.70
C LYS A 1012 144.05 -5.11 135.65
N ARG A 1013 143.61 -3.98 136.23
CA ARG A 1013 144.41 -3.21 137.21
C ARG A 1013 144.66 -4.00 138.51
N LEU A 1014 143.66 -4.73 139.00
CA LEU A 1014 143.81 -5.64 140.15
C LEU A 1014 144.72 -6.84 139.85
N THR A 1015 144.69 -7.35 138.60
CA THR A 1015 145.59 -8.44 138.18
C THR A 1015 147.05 -7.97 138.14
N SER A 1016 147.31 -6.76 137.62
CA SER A 1016 148.65 -6.16 137.63
C SER A 1016 149.20 -6.02 139.05
N ALA A 1017 148.39 -5.47 139.97
CA ALA A 1017 148.78 -5.25 141.36
C ALA A 1017 149.01 -6.55 142.18
N LEU A 1018 148.63 -7.71 141.66
CA LEU A 1018 148.92 -9.02 142.27
C LEU A 1018 150.23 -9.65 141.77
N CYS A 1019 150.70 -9.29 140.58
CA CYS A 1019 151.99 -9.75 140.07
C CYS A 1019 153.17 -9.09 140.79
N ASP A 1020 153.08 -7.78 141.06
CA ASP A 1020 154.17 -6.97 141.62
C ASP A 1020 154.49 -7.31 143.10
N ILE A 1021 153.72 -8.20 143.73
CA ILE A 1021 153.88 -8.61 145.15
C ILE A 1021 154.67 -9.94 145.28
N GLN A 1022 155.04 -10.61 144.17
CA GLN A 1022 155.69 -11.93 144.18
C GLN A 1022 157.18 -11.97 143.78
N GLN A 1023 157.89 -10.83 143.71
CA GLN A 1023 159.33 -10.80 143.39
C GLN A 1023 160.17 -9.96 144.37
N ASP A 1024 160.00 -10.22 145.67
CA ASP A 1024 160.94 -9.80 146.73
C ASP A 1024 161.61 -11.02 147.41
N PHE A 1025 161.75 -12.12 146.64
CA PHE A 1025 162.47 -13.37 146.94
C PHE A 1025 162.97 -14.04 145.65
#